data_AF-A0A2M7MCB9-F1
#
_entry.id   AF-A0A2M7MCB9-F1
#
_cell.length_a   1.000
_cell.length_b   1.000
_cell.length_c   1.000
_cell.angle_alpha   90.00
_cell.angle_beta   90.00
_cell.angle_gamma   90.00
#
_symmetry.space_group_name_H-M   'P 1'
#
loop_
_entity.id
_entity.type
_entity.pdbx_description
1 polymer ?
#
loop_
_entity_poly.entity_id
_entity_poly.type
_entity_poly.pdbx_seq_one_letter_code
_entity_poly.pdbx_strand_id
1 'polypeptide(L)'
;MEYFALFFFLYSSVKTKQHIKIILVTLVITVIGIIGYGYGQQYLHFPLYSTMNREYSKGVTLYLQDNARPQSTFAGHYDLGAYLVIVLPLIFAFSLNLSRILATNLSIIKKRAFQLILHLTHLFGAWMLISSGSKTALVAYLMGILIVLFFNLRKMSSFKQQLKWGGIALVSLIICLSLALTFFGQATESALISIAQKNSTANKIISKIPGLNIQPDTSDPTRPDDLYGEGHEFITKTVTDEQGNKTQVVVAQKSIWSENALKYGISMGIRLDTLWPQAINGLINNPLFGNGYATLNKLENGQYVEADSTDNNFLRTLGETGILGFITFYGFIIYILTIVYKNSKNSDPLIATLNIGLTGSIIGLLINAGYIDVFASSKVAYTFWAFVGIGAKSGLINSSIVVKNANLFIINILKHFKKHRSFYFAFLILFFFLHKNPYKEHSLLRNFDTSTEAIENVTVAKCFIKTGTFSICRNNGFILKENKNIYSFLLVPFLKINSDPATFYFLNLSLVLITFLVIYKVISKLTKNDFTKFTSLFTSVFIFYLISATSEPLATSKFITLIIFAPMFSILIVYLLEKQKKKLSRAIQFVAILFIISNLLQNNFISQIKTNFRNDQKAYKYWTINRVNSHFDDNSYKNNNGSLITTINPYYFDFYKNDNYDLISMTDFIDESTSLDRLYITNFGIFENTDYLNNFNKIKHDFDLTYKVIDCDDQCNILKVDNLKQKISPIPISINNKLFNLNSLTGNYSFTVMSHEFAPTEPSELPYDTKVFVSNLLSTNLNQTPQAFTIFTGDIVHKKEDSWINYFDTYFGNLANYPILHNSKKTPSYYRFFTNNDYFIILSLNENSEVDADQKLFVYNAFLELEKLPDIKNVFIIDHNLDWQNPTSETNFIATLEKKLAEFPELNKFIITSNHANSKIDELTIYKEDQATKTHFFANLSNNADNTSYIKFNVNEVSKVSFEQVK
;
A
#
# COMPACT_ATOMS: atom_id res chain seq x y z
N MET A 1 -1.34 32.77 3.16
CA MET A 1 -0.19 33.68 3.43
C MET A 1 1.15 33.00 3.25
N GLU A 2 1.38 31.81 3.83
CA GLU A 2 2.64 31.06 3.70
C GLU A 2 3.13 30.93 2.25
N TYR A 3 2.26 30.50 1.34
CA TYR A 3 2.61 30.30 -0.08
C TYR A 3 2.96 31.60 -0.80
N PHE A 4 2.28 32.69 -0.43
CA PHE A 4 2.46 34.01 -1.02
C PHE A 4 3.80 34.65 -0.63
N ALA A 5 4.39 34.27 0.52
CA ALA A 5 5.68 34.81 0.95
C ALA A 5 6.81 34.61 -0.08
N LEU A 6 6.77 33.52 -0.87
CA LEU A 6 7.74 33.28 -1.95
C LEU A 6 7.73 34.37 -3.03
N PHE A 7 6.58 35.02 -3.28
CA PHE A 7 6.53 36.18 -4.18
C PHE A 7 7.48 37.27 -3.71
N PHE A 8 7.40 37.67 -2.44
CA PHE A 8 8.24 38.74 -1.88
C PHE A 8 9.71 38.34 -1.77
N PHE A 9 9.99 37.08 -1.42
CA PHE A 9 11.37 36.59 -1.35
C PHE A 9 12.05 36.63 -2.73
N LEU A 10 11.38 36.16 -3.78
CA LEU A 10 11.97 36.13 -5.12
C LEU A 10 12.00 37.52 -5.75
N TYR A 11 10.97 38.34 -5.54
CA TYR A 11 10.93 39.73 -5.99
C TYR A 11 12.09 40.56 -5.40
N SER A 12 12.42 40.36 -4.12
CA SER A 12 13.51 41.09 -3.45
C SER A 12 14.90 40.52 -3.75
N SER A 13 15.01 39.20 -3.90
CA SER A 13 16.30 38.51 -4.11
C SER A 13 16.83 38.60 -5.55
N VAL A 14 15.94 38.72 -6.53
CA VAL A 14 16.34 38.82 -7.95
C VAL A 14 16.79 40.25 -8.26
N LYS A 15 18.11 40.45 -8.25
CA LYS A 15 18.74 41.75 -8.55
C LYS A 15 19.37 41.82 -9.94
N THR A 16 19.65 40.67 -10.56
CA THR A 16 20.38 40.61 -11.83
C THR A 16 19.82 39.55 -12.77
N LYS A 17 20.10 39.69 -14.08
CA LYS A 17 19.80 38.69 -15.11
C LYS A 17 20.50 37.34 -14.84
N GLN A 18 21.65 37.37 -14.17
CA GLN A 18 22.35 36.17 -13.75
C GLN A 18 21.46 35.35 -12.81
N HIS A 19 20.85 35.97 -11.79
CA HIS A 19 19.98 35.26 -10.84
C HIS A 19 18.81 34.56 -11.55
N ILE A 20 18.21 35.23 -12.53
CA ILE A 20 17.15 34.63 -13.37
C ILE A 20 17.67 33.37 -14.08
N LYS A 21 18.87 33.42 -14.70
CA LYS A 21 19.47 32.24 -15.36
C LYS A 21 19.69 31.08 -14.38
N ILE A 22 20.17 31.37 -13.16
CA ILE A 22 20.35 30.35 -12.11
C ILE A 22 19.03 29.65 -11.82
N ILE A 23 17.99 30.43 -11.52
CA ILE A 23 16.66 29.91 -11.16
C ILE A 23 16.08 29.06 -12.30
N LEU A 24 16.24 29.49 -13.55
CA LEU A 24 15.77 28.74 -14.71
C LEU A 24 16.52 27.41 -14.90
N VAL A 25 17.84 27.39 -14.70
CA VAL A 25 18.62 26.15 -14.75
C VAL A 25 18.19 25.20 -13.63
N THR A 26 17.99 25.72 -12.42
CA THR A 26 17.47 24.94 -11.30
C THR A 26 16.09 24.36 -11.64
N LEU A 27 15.17 25.17 -12.18
CA LEU A 27 13.85 24.70 -12.61
C LEU A 27 13.95 23.53 -13.60
N VAL A 28 14.76 23.67 -14.65
CA VAL A 28 14.88 22.63 -15.69
C VAL A 28 15.43 21.33 -15.10
N ILE A 29 16.46 21.41 -14.25
CA ILE A 29 17.02 20.22 -13.57
C ILE A 29 15.96 19.57 -12.68
N THR A 30 15.20 20.36 -11.92
CA THR A 30 14.11 19.86 -11.07
C THR A 30 13.04 19.17 -11.91
N VAL A 31 12.59 19.76 -13.02
CA VAL A 31 11.58 19.17 -13.90
C VAL A 31 12.08 17.86 -14.53
N ILE A 32 13.34 17.78 -14.96
CA ILE A 32 13.93 16.52 -15.44
C ILE A 32 13.89 15.45 -14.35
N GLY A 33 14.20 15.80 -13.10
CA GLY A 33 14.11 14.89 -11.96
C GLY A 33 12.68 14.40 -11.71
N ILE A 34 11.70 15.29 -11.74
CA ILE A 34 10.27 14.97 -11.57
C ILE A 34 9.79 14.03 -12.68
N ILE A 35 10.14 14.31 -13.94
CA ILE A 35 9.79 13.47 -15.08
C ILE A 35 10.44 12.08 -14.94
N GLY A 36 11.75 12.03 -14.67
CA GLY A 36 12.49 10.78 -14.52
C GLY A 36 11.96 9.92 -13.36
N TYR A 37 11.67 10.53 -12.22
CA TYR A 37 11.08 9.84 -11.08
C TYR A 37 9.68 9.30 -11.40
N GLY A 38 8.90 10.06 -12.15
CA GLY A 38 7.52 9.71 -12.49
C GLY A 38 7.43 8.54 -13.45
N TYR A 39 8.33 8.46 -14.42
CA TYR A 39 8.53 7.26 -15.22
C TYR A 39 9.01 6.08 -14.39
N GLY A 40 9.85 6.33 -13.38
CA GLY A 40 10.22 5.30 -12.41
C GLY A 40 9.02 4.80 -11.59
N GLN A 41 8.08 5.67 -11.23
CA GLN A 41 6.83 5.24 -10.57
C GLN A 41 6.01 4.35 -11.50
N GLN A 42 5.83 4.79 -12.75
CA GLN A 42 4.97 4.12 -13.72
C GLN A 42 5.55 2.78 -14.22
N TYR A 43 6.87 2.68 -14.42
CA TYR A 43 7.47 1.53 -15.10
C TYR A 43 8.47 0.74 -14.25
N LEU A 44 8.99 1.31 -13.15
CA LEU A 44 10.02 0.68 -12.31
C LEU A 44 9.54 0.40 -10.87
N HIS A 45 8.24 0.58 -10.59
CA HIS A 45 7.65 0.51 -9.25
C HIS A 45 8.43 1.31 -8.20
N PHE A 46 8.84 2.54 -8.55
CA PHE A 46 9.36 3.47 -7.56
C PHE A 46 8.25 3.85 -6.57
N PRO A 47 8.61 4.11 -5.30
CA PRO A 47 7.63 4.50 -4.31
C PRO A 47 6.95 5.83 -4.68
N LEU A 48 5.73 6.00 -4.19
CA LEU A 48 5.02 7.26 -4.21
C LEU A 48 4.69 7.67 -2.77
N TYR A 49 4.83 8.96 -2.51
CA TYR A 49 4.53 9.59 -1.24
C TYR A 49 3.45 10.63 -1.51
N SER A 50 2.24 10.33 -1.06
CA SER A 50 1.11 11.22 -1.17
C SER A 50 0.94 11.99 0.13
N THR A 51 0.60 13.27 0.04
CA THR A 51 0.17 14.08 1.18
C THR A 51 -1.31 14.47 1.03
N MET A 52 -2.08 13.67 0.29
CA MET A 52 -3.48 13.96 -0.02
C MET A 52 -4.37 13.89 1.22
N ASN A 53 -4.07 12.96 2.15
CA ASN A 53 -4.77 12.84 3.42
C ASN A 53 -3.77 12.73 4.58
N ARG A 54 -4.29 12.81 5.82
CA ARG A 54 -3.49 12.74 7.05
C ARG A 54 -2.69 11.45 7.15
N GLU A 55 -3.29 10.32 6.80
CA GLU A 55 -2.66 9.01 6.92
C GLU A 55 -1.46 8.87 5.98
N TYR A 56 -1.59 9.30 4.72
CA TYR A 56 -0.49 9.31 3.77
C TYR A 56 0.55 10.38 4.10
N SER A 57 0.12 11.51 4.69
CA SER A 57 1.03 12.60 5.14
C SER A 57 2.02 12.18 6.22
N LYS A 58 1.80 11.03 6.89
CA LYS A 58 2.78 10.40 7.80
C LYS A 58 4.02 9.85 7.08
N GLY A 59 4.13 10.06 5.77
CA GLY A 59 5.23 9.56 4.94
C GLY A 59 5.04 8.09 4.57
N VAL A 60 3.79 7.66 4.37
CA VAL A 60 3.50 6.29 4.00
C VAL A 60 3.99 6.03 2.58
N THR A 61 4.86 5.05 2.43
CA THR A 61 5.29 4.54 1.14
C THR A 61 4.12 3.81 0.48
N LEU A 62 3.66 4.34 -0.65
CA LEU A 62 2.66 3.71 -1.50
C LEU A 62 3.33 3.29 -2.82
N TYR A 63 2.65 2.43 -3.60
CA TYR A 63 3.06 2.07 -4.95
C TYR A 63 1.90 2.29 -5.90
N LEU A 64 2.21 2.60 -7.16
CA LEU A 64 1.17 2.63 -8.19
C LEU A 64 0.66 1.21 -8.37
N GLN A 65 -0.65 1.04 -8.18
CA GLN A 65 -1.38 -0.16 -8.58
C GLN A 65 -1.47 -0.22 -10.11
N ASP A 66 -1.83 -1.38 -10.65
CA ASP A 66 -2.02 -1.54 -12.09
C ASP A 66 -3.06 -0.53 -12.59
N ASN A 67 -2.73 0.15 -13.70
CA ASN A 67 -3.50 1.27 -14.29
C ASN A 67 -3.59 2.56 -13.45
N ALA A 68 -2.91 2.67 -12.31
CA ALA A 68 -2.87 3.90 -11.53
C ALA A 68 -2.00 5.00 -12.19
N ARG A 69 -2.38 6.26 -11.98
CA ARG A 69 -1.75 7.42 -12.63
C ARG A 69 -0.56 7.94 -11.82
N PRO A 70 0.58 8.28 -12.47
CA PRO A 70 1.74 8.78 -11.75
C PRO A 70 1.47 10.13 -11.07
N GLN A 71 2.02 10.29 -9.86
CA GLN A 71 1.90 11.52 -9.05
C GLN A 71 3.20 12.32 -8.98
N SER A 72 4.34 11.66 -9.24
CA SER A 72 5.73 12.10 -9.06
C SER A 72 6.01 12.91 -7.78
N THR A 73 5.35 12.41 -6.72
CA THR A 73 5.29 12.78 -5.30
C THR A 73 4.74 14.17 -4.96
N PHE A 74 3.83 14.67 -5.80
CA PHE A 74 2.83 15.68 -5.40
C PHE A 74 1.75 15.04 -4.51
N ALA A 75 0.81 15.83 -3.96
CA ALA A 75 -0.27 15.26 -3.15
C ALA A 75 -1.12 14.27 -3.97
N GLY A 76 -1.30 14.54 -5.26
CA GLY A 76 -1.89 13.61 -6.21
C GLY A 76 -1.53 13.94 -7.66
N HIS A 77 -2.04 13.14 -8.58
CA HIS A 77 -1.86 13.29 -10.03
C HIS A 77 -2.37 14.64 -10.58
N TYR A 78 -3.47 15.17 -10.04
CA TYR A 78 -4.00 16.49 -10.42
C TYR A 78 -3.03 17.64 -10.08
N ASP A 79 -2.37 17.58 -8.93
CA ASP A 79 -1.37 18.55 -8.50
C ASP A 79 -0.13 18.53 -9.39
N LEU A 80 0.34 17.34 -9.76
CA LEU A 80 1.42 17.19 -10.75
C LEU A 80 1.01 17.83 -12.08
N GLY A 81 -0.22 17.58 -12.54
CA GLY A 81 -0.77 18.20 -13.74
C GLY A 81 -0.77 19.73 -13.66
N ALA A 82 -1.28 20.30 -12.56
CA ALA A 82 -1.29 21.75 -12.33
C ALA A 82 0.12 22.36 -12.25
N TYR A 83 1.08 21.66 -11.65
CA TYR A 83 2.48 22.07 -11.67
C TYR A 83 3.04 22.13 -13.11
N LEU A 84 2.75 21.10 -13.92
CA LEU A 84 3.18 21.04 -15.33
C LEU A 84 2.54 22.14 -16.18
N VAL A 85 1.30 22.56 -15.90
CA VAL A 85 0.66 23.74 -16.52
C VAL A 85 1.47 25.02 -16.29
N ILE A 86 2.16 25.14 -15.15
CA ILE A 86 3.02 26.31 -14.88
C ILE A 86 4.35 26.17 -15.64
N VAL A 87 5.04 25.04 -15.50
CA VAL A 87 6.45 24.93 -15.91
C VAL A 87 6.64 24.63 -17.39
N LEU A 88 5.71 23.91 -18.04
CA LEU A 88 5.87 23.54 -19.44
C LEU A 88 5.77 24.75 -20.40
N PRO A 89 4.82 25.70 -20.25
CA PRO A 89 4.82 26.91 -21.08
C PRO A 89 6.10 27.75 -20.93
N LEU A 90 6.69 27.78 -19.73
CA LEU A 90 7.99 28.41 -19.49
C LEU A 90 9.09 27.70 -20.28
N ILE A 91 9.26 26.39 -20.08
CA ILE A 91 10.29 25.60 -20.77
C ILE A 91 10.13 25.71 -22.28
N PHE A 92 8.89 25.70 -22.78
CA PHE A 92 8.59 25.86 -24.20
C PHE A 92 9.00 27.24 -24.73
N ALA A 93 8.66 28.33 -24.04
CA ALA A 93 9.10 29.67 -24.44
C ALA A 93 10.64 29.77 -24.53
N PHE A 94 11.35 29.18 -23.55
CA PHE A 94 12.80 29.12 -23.53
C PHE A 94 13.38 28.24 -24.64
N SER A 95 12.76 27.09 -24.92
CA SER A 95 13.23 26.17 -25.95
C SER A 95 13.25 26.85 -27.33
N LEU A 96 12.21 27.65 -27.64
CA LEU A 96 12.09 28.41 -28.89
C LEU A 96 13.12 29.55 -29.02
N ASN A 97 13.46 30.22 -27.92
CA ASN A 97 14.27 31.45 -27.94
C ASN A 97 15.70 31.28 -27.40
N LEU A 98 16.12 30.10 -26.97
CA LEU A 98 17.39 29.90 -26.26
C LEU A 98 18.62 30.37 -27.06
N SER A 99 18.63 30.19 -28.37
CA SER A 99 19.73 30.61 -29.25
C SER A 99 19.99 32.12 -29.21
N ARG A 100 18.95 32.92 -28.94
CA ARG A 100 19.01 34.39 -28.79
C ARG A 100 19.45 34.82 -27.39
N ILE A 101 19.30 33.94 -26.40
CA ILE A 101 19.60 34.21 -24.98
C ILE A 101 21.04 33.85 -24.61
N LEU A 102 21.59 32.79 -25.23
CA LEU A 102 22.95 32.31 -24.97
C LEU A 102 24.02 33.22 -25.59
N ALA A 103 25.18 33.30 -24.93
CA ALA A 103 26.31 34.13 -25.34
C ALA A 103 26.73 33.87 -26.80
N THR A 104 27.11 34.93 -27.53
CA THR A 104 27.57 34.86 -28.92
C THR A 104 28.77 33.91 -29.08
N ASN A 105 29.68 33.89 -28.11
CA ASN A 105 30.90 33.08 -28.10
C ASN A 105 30.68 31.56 -27.90
N LEU A 106 29.45 31.12 -27.62
CA LEU A 106 29.15 29.68 -27.50
C LEU A 106 29.01 29.05 -28.90
N SER A 107 29.64 27.89 -29.11
CA SER A 107 29.53 27.18 -30.41
C SER A 107 28.08 26.84 -30.74
N ILE A 108 27.76 26.88 -32.04
CA ILE A 108 26.42 26.59 -32.57
C ILE A 108 25.93 25.21 -32.13
N ILE A 109 26.83 24.21 -32.11
CA ILE A 109 26.56 22.84 -31.67
C ILE A 109 26.08 22.82 -30.22
N LYS A 110 26.77 23.53 -29.30
CA LYS A 110 26.37 23.59 -27.89
C LYS A 110 25.01 24.29 -27.71
N LYS A 111 24.75 25.37 -28.45
CA LYS A 111 23.46 26.07 -28.42
C LYS A 111 22.31 25.14 -28.84
N ARG A 112 22.49 24.41 -29.93
CA ARG A 112 21.50 23.42 -30.41
C ARG A 112 21.32 22.26 -29.43
N ALA A 113 22.39 21.79 -28.80
CA ALA A 113 22.31 20.74 -27.78
C ALA A 113 21.46 21.19 -26.57
N PHE A 114 21.68 22.40 -26.04
CA PHE A 114 20.85 22.92 -24.95
C PHE A 114 19.39 23.13 -25.38
N GLN A 115 19.15 23.60 -26.61
CA GLN A 115 17.81 23.69 -27.16
C GLN A 115 17.11 22.33 -27.24
N LEU A 116 17.83 21.31 -27.71
CA LEU A 116 17.33 19.95 -27.79
C LEU A 116 16.97 19.41 -26.41
N ILE A 117 17.82 19.63 -25.39
CA ILE A 117 17.51 19.25 -24.00
C ILE A 117 16.19 19.89 -23.55
N LEU A 118 15.99 21.19 -23.75
CA LEU A 118 14.74 21.85 -23.37
C LEU A 118 13.52 21.33 -24.15
N HIS A 119 13.67 21.03 -25.45
CA HIS A 119 12.60 20.43 -26.24
C HIS A 119 12.23 19.03 -25.73
N LEU A 120 13.24 18.19 -25.44
CA LEU A 120 13.01 16.86 -24.89
C LEU A 120 12.37 16.94 -23.49
N THR A 121 12.85 17.82 -22.61
CA THR A 121 12.22 18.05 -21.30
C THR A 121 10.76 18.48 -21.45
N HIS A 122 10.46 19.37 -22.39
CA HIS A 122 9.09 19.79 -22.68
C HIS A 122 8.23 18.63 -23.20
N LEU A 123 8.73 17.84 -24.16
CA LEU A 123 8.00 16.71 -24.75
C LEU A 123 7.74 15.59 -23.73
N PHE A 124 8.77 15.17 -22.98
CA PHE A 124 8.59 14.20 -21.91
C PHE A 124 7.72 14.74 -20.78
N GLY A 125 7.79 16.03 -20.50
CA GLY A 125 6.90 16.68 -19.53
C GLY A 125 5.45 16.74 -20.00
N ALA A 126 5.21 17.01 -21.28
CA ALA A 126 3.87 16.96 -21.88
C ALA A 126 3.33 15.53 -21.89
N TRP A 127 4.16 14.53 -22.19
CA TRP A 127 3.80 13.13 -22.03
C TRP A 127 3.43 12.80 -20.58
N MET A 128 4.23 13.28 -19.62
CA MET A 128 3.94 13.10 -18.20
C MET A 128 2.62 13.75 -17.77
N LEU A 129 2.29 14.92 -18.32
CA LEU A 129 1.01 15.58 -18.11
C LEU A 129 -0.16 14.72 -18.66
N ILE A 130 0.01 14.11 -19.83
CA ILE A 130 -0.98 13.19 -20.40
C ILE A 130 -1.11 11.94 -19.51
N SER A 131 0.01 11.31 -19.13
CA SER A 131 0.02 10.15 -18.22
C SER A 131 -0.63 10.46 -16.87
N SER A 132 -0.57 11.71 -16.39
CA SER A 132 -1.24 12.11 -15.15
C SER A 132 -2.76 12.02 -15.23
N GLY A 133 -3.37 11.89 -16.40
CA GLY A 133 -4.82 11.77 -16.59
C GLY A 133 -5.63 13.02 -16.24
N SER A 134 -4.99 14.14 -15.94
CA SER A 134 -5.66 15.41 -15.62
C SER A 134 -6.13 16.13 -16.89
N LYS A 135 -7.39 15.89 -17.28
CA LYS A 135 -8.00 16.46 -18.50
C LYS A 135 -8.03 18.00 -18.48
N THR A 136 -8.38 18.59 -17.35
CA THR A 136 -8.45 20.06 -17.19
C THR A 136 -7.07 20.69 -17.26
N ALA A 137 -6.06 20.07 -16.65
CA ALA A 137 -4.68 20.52 -16.75
C ALA A 137 -4.14 20.40 -18.19
N LEU A 138 -4.52 19.36 -18.94
CA LEU A 138 -4.17 19.24 -20.36
C LEU A 138 -4.74 20.41 -21.18
N VAL A 139 -6.03 20.72 -21.04
CA VAL A 139 -6.67 21.86 -21.73
C VAL A 139 -6.02 23.18 -21.34
N ALA A 140 -5.80 23.40 -20.04
CA ALA A 140 -5.12 24.57 -19.51
C ALA A 140 -3.71 24.75 -20.09
N TYR A 141 -2.93 23.67 -20.16
CA TYR A 141 -1.60 23.67 -20.76
C TYR A 141 -1.65 24.01 -22.25
N LEU A 142 -2.57 23.40 -23.02
CA LEU A 142 -2.75 23.67 -24.45
C LEU A 142 -3.07 25.15 -24.71
N MET A 143 -3.96 25.74 -23.91
CA MET A 143 -4.24 27.19 -23.99
C MET A 143 -3.01 28.02 -23.61
N GLY A 144 -2.27 27.61 -22.58
CA GLY A 144 -1.01 28.24 -22.18
C GLY A 144 0.04 28.27 -23.29
N ILE A 145 0.25 27.15 -24.01
CA ILE A 145 1.21 27.11 -25.12
C ILE A 145 0.72 27.87 -26.36
N LEU A 146 -0.59 27.91 -26.63
CA LEU A 146 -1.16 28.74 -27.71
C LEU A 146 -0.86 30.22 -27.46
N ILE A 147 -0.94 30.68 -26.21
CA ILE A 147 -0.58 32.05 -25.82
C ILE A 147 0.92 32.28 -26.02
N VAL A 148 1.77 31.34 -25.61
CA VAL A 148 3.23 31.43 -25.84
C VAL A 148 3.54 31.50 -27.33
N LEU A 149 2.91 30.66 -28.15
CA LEU A 149 3.07 30.67 -29.62
C LEU A 149 2.63 32.00 -30.21
N PHE A 150 1.44 32.48 -29.85
CA PHE A 150 0.90 33.75 -30.33
C PHE A 150 1.87 34.91 -30.10
N PHE A 151 2.40 35.04 -28.88
CA PHE A 151 3.36 36.09 -28.55
C PHE A 151 4.70 35.94 -29.28
N ASN A 152 5.18 34.71 -29.46
CA ASN A 152 6.42 34.47 -30.21
C ASN A 152 6.26 34.74 -31.71
N LEU A 153 5.12 34.40 -32.29
CA LEU A 153 4.81 34.69 -33.69
C LEU A 153 4.67 36.20 -33.92
N ARG A 154 3.97 36.92 -33.04
CA ARG A 154 3.83 38.40 -33.11
C ARG A 154 5.17 39.15 -33.12
N LYS A 155 6.26 38.54 -32.65
CA LYS A 155 7.62 39.12 -32.69
C LYS A 155 8.32 38.94 -34.03
N MET A 156 7.83 38.09 -34.92
CA MET A 156 8.39 37.94 -36.26
C MET A 156 7.97 39.14 -37.12
N SER A 157 8.91 39.71 -37.88
CA SER A 157 8.66 40.91 -38.68
C SER A 157 7.76 40.67 -39.91
N SER A 158 7.74 39.44 -40.44
CA SER A 158 7.00 39.10 -41.66
C SER A 158 5.72 38.33 -41.36
N PHE A 159 4.58 38.87 -41.79
CA PHE A 159 3.27 38.21 -41.69
C PHE A 159 3.24 36.83 -42.37
N LYS A 160 3.94 36.66 -43.51
CA LYS A 160 4.05 35.35 -44.19
C LYS A 160 4.77 34.30 -43.33
N GLN A 161 5.82 34.71 -42.60
CA GLN A 161 6.52 33.81 -41.67
C GLN A 161 5.65 33.48 -40.46
N GLN A 162 4.88 34.46 -39.95
CA GLN A 162 3.91 34.22 -38.88
C GLN A 162 2.88 33.16 -39.29
N LEU A 163 2.33 33.27 -40.50
CA LEU A 163 1.34 32.32 -41.03
C LEU A 163 1.95 30.91 -41.20
N LYS A 164 3.17 30.81 -41.76
CA LYS A 164 3.87 29.53 -41.97
C LYS A 164 4.16 28.82 -40.65
N TRP A 165 4.80 29.50 -39.69
CA TRP A 165 5.17 28.90 -38.41
C TRP A 165 3.96 28.68 -37.51
N GLY A 166 2.96 29.57 -37.58
CA GLY A 166 1.67 29.37 -36.92
C GLY A 166 0.93 28.14 -37.44
N GLY A 167 0.89 27.94 -38.76
CA GLY A 167 0.31 26.75 -39.39
C GLY A 167 1.02 25.46 -38.97
N ILE A 168 2.36 25.44 -39.00
CA ILE A 168 3.16 24.27 -38.56
C ILE A 168 2.90 23.95 -37.08
N ALA A 169 2.86 24.99 -36.21
CA ALA A 169 2.60 24.79 -34.79
C ALA A 169 1.18 24.26 -34.54
N LEU A 170 0.18 24.73 -35.28
CA LEU A 170 -1.20 24.27 -35.19
C LEU A 170 -1.35 22.81 -35.63
N VAL A 171 -0.72 22.42 -36.74
CA VAL A 171 -0.68 21.02 -37.19
C VAL A 171 0.01 20.12 -36.16
N SER A 172 1.15 20.56 -35.60
CA SER A 172 1.85 19.81 -34.54
C SER A 172 1.01 19.66 -33.27
N LEU A 173 0.24 20.69 -32.91
CA LEU A 173 -0.68 20.64 -31.78
C LEU A 173 -1.79 19.61 -32.03
N ILE A 174 -2.40 19.63 -33.22
CA ILE A 174 -3.44 18.67 -33.62
C ILE A 174 -2.91 17.24 -33.56
N ILE A 175 -1.74 16.98 -34.15
CA ILE A 175 -1.10 15.65 -34.12
C ILE A 175 -0.86 15.18 -32.68
N CYS A 176 -0.35 16.06 -31.82
CA CYS A 176 -0.10 15.74 -30.41
C CYS A 176 -1.40 15.45 -29.64
N LEU A 177 -2.47 16.20 -29.92
CA LEU A 177 -3.79 15.99 -29.35
C LEU A 177 -4.42 14.67 -29.82
N SER A 178 -4.30 14.38 -31.12
CA SER A 178 -4.75 13.12 -31.72
C SER A 178 -4.01 11.93 -31.10
N LEU A 179 -2.68 12.00 -30.96
CA LEU A 179 -1.88 10.98 -30.29
C LEU A 179 -2.31 10.80 -28.82
N ALA A 180 -2.52 11.90 -28.09
CA ALA A 180 -2.98 11.84 -26.69
C ALA A 180 -4.36 11.15 -26.57
N LEU A 181 -5.28 11.44 -27.49
CA LEU A 181 -6.60 10.79 -27.55
C LEU A 181 -6.48 9.30 -27.87
N THR A 182 -5.62 8.91 -28.83
CA THR A 182 -5.44 7.49 -29.19
C THR A 182 -4.81 6.64 -28.09
N PHE A 183 -3.92 7.21 -27.27
CA PHE A 183 -3.19 6.45 -26.24
C PHE A 183 -3.92 6.34 -24.89
N PHE A 184 -4.81 7.27 -24.56
CA PHE A 184 -5.41 7.36 -23.21
C PHE A 184 -6.93 7.50 -23.21
N GLY A 185 -7.54 7.50 -24.39
CA GLY A 185 -8.83 8.12 -24.58
C GLY A 185 -9.99 7.21 -24.88
N GLN A 186 -9.99 5.88 -24.64
CA GLN A 186 -11.17 5.07 -24.96
C GLN A 186 -12.49 5.67 -24.41
N ALA A 187 -12.47 6.21 -23.18
CA ALA A 187 -13.62 6.89 -22.57
C ALA A 187 -13.85 8.36 -23.03
N THR A 188 -12.82 9.06 -23.50
CA THR A 188 -12.98 10.43 -24.06
C THR A 188 -13.31 10.42 -25.55
N GLU A 189 -12.84 9.41 -26.27
CA GLU A 189 -13.14 9.09 -27.65
C GLU A 189 -14.61 8.69 -27.76
N SER A 190 -15.09 7.78 -26.89
CA SER A 190 -16.51 7.43 -26.80
C SER A 190 -17.41 8.64 -26.47
N ALA A 191 -16.98 9.52 -25.55
CA ALA A 191 -17.71 10.74 -25.20
C ALA A 191 -17.72 11.82 -26.31
N LEU A 192 -16.62 12.00 -27.04
CA LEU A 192 -16.56 12.93 -28.17
C LEU A 192 -17.37 12.40 -29.36
N ILE A 193 -17.33 11.08 -29.60
CA ILE A 193 -18.12 10.41 -30.62
C ILE A 193 -19.61 10.49 -30.28
N SER A 194 -20.02 10.32 -29.02
CA SER A 194 -21.43 10.44 -28.61
C SER A 194 -21.97 11.87 -28.74
N ILE A 195 -21.15 12.89 -28.45
CA ILE A 195 -21.48 14.30 -28.71
C ILE A 195 -21.58 14.58 -30.22
N ALA A 196 -20.67 14.03 -31.02
CA ALA A 196 -20.71 14.14 -32.47
C ALA A 196 -21.90 13.38 -33.09
N GLN A 197 -22.33 12.28 -32.48
CA GLN A 197 -23.52 11.52 -32.88
C GLN A 197 -24.82 12.27 -32.57
N LYS A 198 -24.88 13.04 -31.46
CA LYS A 198 -25.99 13.94 -31.14
C LYS A 198 -26.12 15.11 -32.13
N ASN A 199 -25.07 15.45 -32.87
CA ASN A 199 -25.08 16.54 -33.85
C ASN A 199 -25.26 15.99 -35.28
N SER A 200 -26.46 16.16 -35.85
CA SER A 200 -26.89 15.48 -37.10
C SER A 200 -25.95 15.67 -38.30
N THR A 201 -25.25 16.80 -38.38
CA THR A 201 -24.27 17.12 -39.43
C THR A 201 -22.94 16.40 -39.27
N ALA A 202 -22.44 16.25 -38.04
CA ALA A 202 -21.19 15.54 -37.76
C ALA A 202 -21.37 14.03 -37.92
N ASN A 203 -22.54 13.51 -37.52
CA ASN A 203 -22.85 12.09 -37.60
C ASN A 203 -22.86 11.55 -39.05
N LYS A 204 -23.30 12.36 -40.01
CA LYS A 204 -23.26 12.07 -41.46
C LYS A 204 -21.85 11.97 -42.06
N ILE A 205 -20.87 12.61 -41.42
CA ILE A 205 -19.47 12.62 -41.86
C ILE A 205 -18.74 11.40 -41.27
N ILE A 206 -19.01 11.11 -39.99
CA ILE A 206 -18.39 9.99 -39.26
C ILE A 206 -18.87 8.64 -39.81
N SER A 207 -20.15 8.52 -40.18
CA SER A 207 -20.73 7.29 -40.74
C SER A 207 -20.16 6.86 -42.11
N LYS A 208 -19.33 7.69 -42.74
CA LYS A 208 -18.69 7.40 -44.04
C LYS A 208 -17.25 6.92 -43.91
N ILE A 209 -16.70 6.85 -42.70
CA ILE A 209 -15.32 6.40 -42.46
C ILE A 209 -15.34 4.89 -42.12
N PRO A 210 -14.80 4.00 -42.97
CA PRO A 210 -14.79 2.56 -42.70
C PRO A 210 -13.93 2.24 -41.47
N GLY A 211 -14.47 1.44 -40.53
CA GLY A 211 -13.74 0.97 -39.33
C GLY A 211 -14.04 1.70 -38.02
N LEU A 212 -14.90 2.73 -38.02
CA LEU A 212 -15.30 3.52 -36.85
C LEU A 212 -16.70 3.16 -36.34
N ASN A 213 -17.01 1.86 -36.25
CA ASN A 213 -18.25 1.35 -35.66
C ASN A 213 -17.96 0.93 -34.22
N ILE A 214 -18.19 1.82 -33.26
CA ILE A 214 -18.10 1.52 -31.84
C ILE A 214 -19.53 1.43 -31.33
N GLN A 215 -19.96 0.22 -30.90
CA GLN A 215 -21.22 0.05 -30.19
C GLN A 215 -21.17 0.88 -28.89
N PRO A 216 -22.25 1.57 -28.51
CA PRO A 216 -22.32 2.22 -27.21
C PRO A 216 -22.10 1.15 -26.14
N ASP A 217 -21.13 1.39 -25.27
CA ASP A 217 -20.87 0.56 -24.10
C ASP A 217 -22.18 0.50 -23.30
N THR A 218 -22.69 -0.71 -23.08
CA THR A 218 -23.90 -0.94 -22.31
C THR A 218 -23.54 -0.81 -20.83
N SER A 219 -23.29 0.43 -20.37
CA SER A 219 -23.16 0.68 -18.94
C SER A 219 -24.53 0.48 -18.29
N ASP A 220 -24.55 -0.32 -17.23
CA ASP A 220 -25.69 -0.50 -16.36
C ASP A 220 -26.17 0.89 -15.89
N PRO A 221 -27.41 1.32 -16.22
CA PRO A 221 -27.90 2.67 -15.91
C PRO A 221 -27.99 2.94 -14.40
N THR A 222 -27.75 1.93 -13.55
CA THR A 222 -27.77 2.05 -12.09
C THR A 222 -26.40 2.37 -11.47
N ARG A 223 -25.34 2.51 -12.27
CA ARG A 223 -23.96 2.74 -11.80
C ARG A 223 -23.27 3.91 -12.52
N PRO A 224 -22.49 4.74 -11.82
CA PRO A 224 -21.61 5.73 -12.45
C PRO A 224 -20.49 5.08 -13.28
N ASP A 225 -20.25 5.59 -14.48
CA ASP A 225 -19.23 5.09 -15.42
C ASP A 225 -17.79 5.19 -14.87
N ASP A 226 -17.52 6.07 -13.89
CA ASP A 226 -16.21 6.27 -13.26
C ASP A 226 -16.03 5.55 -11.91
N LEU A 227 -16.98 4.71 -11.51
CA LEU A 227 -16.88 3.87 -10.31
C LEU A 227 -15.85 2.74 -10.53
N TYR A 228 -14.91 2.61 -9.59
CA TYR A 228 -14.04 1.44 -9.49
C TYR A 228 -14.50 0.57 -8.31
N GLY A 229 -14.69 -0.74 -8.53
CA GLY A 229 -15.23 -1.68 -7.53
C GLY A 229 -16.76 -1.77 -7.53
N GLU A 230 -17.32 -2.35 -6.45
CA GLU A 230 -18.76 -2.64 -6.33
C GLU A 230 -19.60 -1.48 -5.77
N GLY A 231 -18.95 -0.39 -5.31
CA GLY A 231 -19.64 0.79 -4.80
C GLY A 231 -20.31 0.55 -3.45
N HIS A 232 -19.56 0.05 -2.47
CA HIS A 232 -20.01 -0.09 -1.08
C HIS A 232 -19.34 0.96 -0.19
N GLU A 233 -20.12 1.61 0.66
CA GLU A 233 -19.68 2.55 1.68
C GLU A 233 -19.82 1.95 3.08
N PHE A 234 -18.82 2.15 3.92
CA PHE A 234 -18.85 1.74 5.31
C PHE A 234 -19.55 2.80 6.15
N ILE A 235 -20.76 2.50 6.63
CA ILE A 235 -21.56 3.41 7.44
C ILE A 235 -21.60 2.91 8.88
N THR A 236 -21.25 3.77 9.84
CA THR A 236 -21.40 3.47 11.27
C THR A 236 -22.88 3.59 11.65
N LYS A 237 -23.52 2.47 11.93
CA LYS A 237 -24.91 2.43 12.45
C LYS A 237 -24.88 2.18 13.95
N THR A 238 -25.73 2.90 14.68
CA THR A 238 -25.98 2.60 16.09
C THR A 238 -27.02 1.49 16.14
N VAL A 239 -26.57 0.27 16.45
CA VAL A 239 -27.44 -0.87 16.69
C VAL A 239 -27.79 -0.87 18.16
N THR A 240 -29.08 -0.97 18.48
CA THR A 240 -29.54 -1.11 19.87
C THR A 240 -29.88 -2.57 20.09
N ASP A 241 -29.23 -3.21 21.06
CA ASP A 241 -29.55 -4.59 21.42
C ASP A 241 -30.94 -4.70 22.09
N GLU A 242 -31.43 -5.93 22.25
CA GLU A 242 -32.73 -6.21 22.91
C GLU A 242 -32.77 -5.78 24.38
N GLN A 243 -31.62 -5.49 24.99
CA GLN A 243 -31.50 -4.95 26.34
C GLN A 243 -31.42 -3.41 26.39
N GLY A 244 -31.47 -2.72 25.25
CA GLY A 244 -31.46 -1.26 25.14
C GLY A 244 -30.06 -0.62 25.05
N ASN A 245 -28.98 -1.40 24.97
CA ASN A 245 -27.62 -0.88 24.83
C ASN A 245 -27.30 -0.53 23.38
N LYS A 246 -26.77 0.67 23.17
CA LYS A 246 -26.41 1.20 21.85
C LYS A 246 -24.96 0.90 21.53
N THR A 247 -24.71 0.02 20.57
CA THR A 247 -23.38 -0.30 20.03
C THR A 247 -23.23 0.28 18.62
N GLN A 248 -22.06 0.85 18.31
CA GLN A 248 -21.77 1.36 16.97
C GLN A 248 -21.12 0.26 16.15
N VAL A 249 -21.79 -0.18 15.09
CA VAL A 249 -21.31 -1.22 14.17
C VAL A 249 -21.08 -0.60 12.80
N VAL A 250 -19.94 -0.88 12.20
CA VAL A 250 -19.62 -0.43 10.84
C VAL A 250 -20.16 -1.45 9.85
N VAL A 251 -21.12 -1.05 9.02
CA VAL A 251 -21.77 -1.92 8.05
C VAL A 251 -21.46 -1.42 6.64
N ALA A 252 -20.94 -2.30 5.78
CA ALA A 252 -20.84 -2.03 4.35
C ALA A 252 -22.24 -2.01 3.74
N GLN A 253 -22.63 -0.87 3.17
CA GLN A 253 -23.90 -0.68 2.48
C GLN A 253 -23.63 -0.22 1.05
N LYS A 254 -24.42 -0.70 0.08
CA LYS A 254 -24.31 -0.25 -1.30
C LYS A 254 -24.60 1.26 -1.40
N SER A 255 -23.68 1.99 -2.02
CA SER A 255 -23.76 3.43 -2.23
C SER A 255 -24.98 3.78 -3.07
N ILE A 256 -25.67 4.85 -2.68
CA ILE A 256 -26.75 5.44 -3.45
C ILE A 256 -26.17 6.62 -4.21
N TRP A 257 -26.35 6.64 -5.53
CA TRP A 257 -25.78 7.66 -6.41
C TRP A 257 -26.83 8.71 -6.77
N SER A 258 -26.42 9.97 -6.83
CA SER A 258 -27.28 11.05 -7.32
C SER A 258 -27.48 10.96 -8.84
N GLU A 259 -28.51 11.62 -9.36
CA GLU A 259 -28.73 11.73 -10.81
C GLU A 259 -27.52 12.35 -11.53
N ASN A 260 -26.84 13.32 -10.90
CA ASN A 260 -25.65 13.93 -11.46
C ASN A 260 -24.45 12.98 -11.47
N ALA A 261 -24.29 12.14 -10.44
CA ALA A 261 -23.24 11.11 -10.40
C ALA A 261 -23.46 10.03 -11.47
N LEU A 262 -24.70 9.59 -11.67
CA LEU A 262 -25.05 8.64 -12.74
C LEU A 262 -24.82 9.22 -14.14
N LYS A 263 -25.12 10.51 -14.34
CA LYS A 263 -25.05 11.16 -15.64
C LYS A 263 -23.66 11.67 -16.03
N TYR A 264 -22.88 12.15 -15.06
CA TYR A 264 -21.61 12.85 -15.31
C TYR A 264 -20.41 12.18 -14.62
N GLY A 265 -20.61 11.07 -13.91
CA GLY A 265 -19.62 10.43 -13.06
C GLY A 265 -19.59 11.01 -11.64
N ILE A 266 -19.12 10.20 -10.69
CA ILE A 266 -19.01 10.49 -9.25
C ILE A 266 -18.31 11.83 -9.00
N SER A 267 -17.17 12.05 -9.66
CA SER A 267 -16.38 13.26 -9.42
C SER A 267 -17.12 14.55 -9.82
N MET A 268 -17.91 14.52 -10.90
CA MET A 268 -18.69 15.68 -11.32
C MET A 268 -20.00 15.79 -10.53
N GLY A 269 -20.61 14.65 -10.17
CA GLY A 269 -21.77 14.58 -9.28
C GLY A 269 -21.51 15.31 -7.96
N ILE A 270 -20.44 14.94 -7.25
CA ILE A 270 -20.06 15.58 -5.98
C ILE A 270 -19.89 17.11 -6.13
N ARG A 271 -19.28 17.57 -7.22
CA ARG A 271 -19.12 19.03 -7.48
C ARG A 271 -20.47 19.73 -7.61
N LEU A 272 -21.37 19.17 -8.42
CA LEU A 272 -22.67 19.76 -8.72
C LEU A 272 -23.67 19.64 -7.57
N ASP A 273 -23.59 18.55 -6.80
CA ASP A 273 -24.55 18.24 -5.75
C ASP A 273 -24.18 18.87 -4.41
N THR A 274 -22.89 18.97 -4.09
CA THR A 274 -22.43 19.40 -2.76
C THR A 274 -21.46 20.58 -2.84
N LEU A 275 -20.29 20.42 -3.47
CA LEU A 275 -19.18 21.37 -3.30
C LEU A 275 -19.48 22.75 -3.87
N TRP A 276 -19.92 22.84 -5.12
CA TRP A 276 -20.21 24.13 -5.77
C TRP A 276 -21.44 24.81 -5.16
N PRO A 277 -22.56 24.11 -4.89
CA PRO A 277 -23.67 24.69 -4.14
C PRO A 277 -23.27 25.23 -2.76
N GLN A 278 -22.44 24.50 -1.99
CA GLN A 278 -21.97 24.97 -0.69
C GLN A 278 -21.11 26.23 -0.80
N ALA A 279 -20.20 26.28 -1.79
CA ALA A 279 -19.42 27.48 -2.07
C ALA A 279 -20.28 28.68 -2.46
N ILE A 280 -21.31 28.46 -3.28
CA ILE A 280 -22.28 29.49 -3.66
C ILE A 280 -23.09 29.95 -2.45
N ASN A 281 -23.54 29.03 -1.59
CA ASN A 281 -24.25 29.35 -0.35
C ASN A 281 -23.36 30.17 0.60
N GLY A 282 -22.06 29.88 0.68
CA GLY A 282 -21.13 30.69 1.45
C GLY A 282 -21.03 32.13 0.96
N LEU A 283 -21.05 32.33 -0.36
CA LEU A 283 -21.12 33.67 -0.94
C LEU A 283 -22.48 34.34 -0.65
N ILE A 284 -23.59 33.61 -0.79
CA ILE A 284 -24.94 34.16 -0.57
C ILE A 284 -25.13 34.59 0.89
N ASN A 285 -24.65 33.78 1.84
CA ASN A 285 -24.79 34.05 3.27
C ASN A 285 -24.00 35.30 3.70
N ASN A 286 -22.81 35.52 3.14
CA ASN A 286 -22.03 36.71 3.39
C ASN A 286 -21.34 37.19 2.10
N PRO A 287 -22.01 38.03 1.29
CA PRO A 287 -21.49 38.43 -0.02
C PRO A 287 -20.15 39.19 0.04
N LEU A 288 -19.91 39.95 1.11
CA LEU A 288 -18.71 40.77 1.24
C LEU A 288 -17.50 39.97 1.69
N PHE A 289 -17.64 39.14 2.72
CA PHE A 289 -16.52 38.46 3.39
C PHE A 289 -16.54 36.92 3.29
N GLY A 290 -17.60 36.33 2.75
CA GLY A 290 -17.79 34.88 2.73
C GLY A 290 -17.94 34.29 4.13
N ASN A 291 -17.89 32.97 4.21
CA ASN A 291 -18.07 32.21 5.45
C ASN A 291 -16.76 32.01 6.25
N GLY A 292 -15.61 32.40 5.70
CA GLY A 292 -14.29 32.15 6.29
C GLY A 292 -13.61 30.91 5.71
N TYR A 293 -12.28 30.83 5.88
CA TYR A 293 -11.46 29.74 5.34
C TYR A 293 -11.82 28.37 5.93
N ALA A 294 -11.80 27.33 5.09
CA ALA A 294 -12.03 25.93 5.47
C ALA A 294 -13.39 25.68 6.16
N THR A 295 -14.42 26.43 5.73
CA THR A 295 -15.80 26.33 6.24
C THR A 295 -16.78 25.71 5.26
N LEU A 296 -16.45 25.70 3.95
CA LEU A 296 -17.42 25.34 2.91
C LEU A 296 -17.88 23.88 2.99
N ASN A 297 -16.97 22.98 3.35
CA ASN A 297 -17.24 21.54 3.42
C ASN A 297 -17.54 21.05 4.85
N LYS A 298 -17.79 21.97 5.80
CA LYS A 298 -18.03 21.64 7.22
C LYS A 298 -19.43 22.05 7.66
N LEU A 299 -20.05 21.21 8.47
CA LEU A 299 -21.29 21.54 9.18
C LEU A 299 -20.98 22.34 10.45
N GLU A 300 -19.85 22.07 11.10
CA GLU A 300 -19.40 22.76 12.31
C GLU A 300 -17.90 23.07 12.29
N ASN A 301 -17.47 24.13 12.98
CA ASN A 301 -16.07 24.57 13.00
C ASN A 301 -15.09 23.52 13.54
N GLY A 302 -15.56 22.63 14.44
CA GLY A 302 -14.78 21.53 15.00
C GLY A 302 -14.81 20.24 14.18
N GLN A 303 -15.63 20.18 13.12
CA GLN A 303 -15.82 18.95 12.34
C GLN A 303 -14.59 18.63 11.50
N TYR A 304 -14.14 17.38 11.63
CA TYR A 304 -13.14 16.80 10.74
C TYR A 304 -13.78 16.41 9.41
N VAL A 305 -13.10 16.76 8.31
CA VAL A 305 -13.48 16.35 6.95
C VAL A 305 -12.24 15.73 6.32
N GLU A 306 -12.40 14.55 5.75
CA GLU A 306 -11.28 13.77 5.21
C GLU A 306 -10.63 14.43 3.98
N ALA A 307 -11.41 15.19 3.21
CA ALA A 307 -10.94 16.01 2.11
C ALA A 307 -11.64 17.37 2.12
N ASP A 308 -10.88 18.46 2.26
CA ASP A 308 -11.40 19.84 2.23
C ASP A 308 -11.06 20.52 0.88
N SER A 309 -11.80 20.16 -0.16
CA SER A 309 -11.68 20.73 -1.51
C SER A 309 -13.02 21.23 -2.02
N THR A 310 -13.03 22.32 -2.78
CA THR A 310 -14.21 22.76 -3.56
C THR A 310 -14.10 22.32 -5.02
N ASP A 311 -12.90 21.89 -5.45
CA ASP A 311 -12.57 21.59 -6.84
C ASP A 311 -12.98 22.71 -7.80
N ASN A 312 -12.86 23.96 -7.35
CA ASN A 312 -13.07 25.17 -8.12
C ASN A 312 -12.57 26.35 -7.28
N ASN A 313 -11.37 26.82 -7.58
CA ASN A 313 -10.69 27.80 -6.76
C ASN A 313 -11.39 29.17 -6.80
N PHE A 314 -12.14 29.48 -7.88
CA PHE A 314 -12.93 30.70 -7.99
C PHE A 314 -14.12 30.67 -7.03
N LEU A 315 -14.90 29.58 -7.07
CA LEU A 315 -16.03 29.39 -6.16
C LEU A 315 -15.55 29.29 -4.71
N ARG A 316 -14.44 28.60 -4.46
CA ARG A 316 -13.82 28.53 -3.12
C ARG A 316 -13.51 29.92 -2.59
N THR A 317 -12.83 30.75 -3.38
CA THR A 317 -12.44 32.10 -2.95
C THR A 317 -13.69 32.96 -2.69
N LEU A 318 -14.71 32.87 -3.56
CA LEU A 318 -15.98 33.57 -3.36
C LEU A 318 -16.71 33.11 -2.10
N GLY A 319 -16.80 31.81 -1.86
CA GLY A 319 -17.49 31.26 -0.70
C GLY A 319 -16.75 31.50 0.62
N GLU A 320 -15.43 31.36 0.65
CA GLU A 320 -14.62 31.51 1.86
C GLU A 320 -14.32 32.98 2.20
N THR A 321 -14.17 33.85 1.21
CA THR A 321 -13.66 35.24 1.42
C THR A 321 -14.54 36.34 0.81
N GLY A 322 -15.66 35.97 0.17
CA GLY A 322 -16.60 36.90 -0.44
C GLY A 322 -16.03 37.64 -1.66
N ILE A 323 -16.78 38.64 -2.12
CA ILE A 323 -16.39 39.49 -3.26
C ILE A 323 -15.10 40.26 -2.95
N LEU A 324 -14.90 40.71 -1.71
CA LEU A 324 -13.72 41.49 -1.33
C LEU A 324 -12.43 40.66 -1.48
N GLY A 325 -12.43 39.44 -0.96
CA GLY A 325 -11.29 38.53 -1.10
C GLY A 325 -11.07 38.12 -2.55
N PHE A 326 -12.15 37.85 -3.30
CA PHE A 326 -12.08 37.52 -4.73
C PHE A 326 -11.45 38.64 -5.57
N ILE A 327 -11.94 39.88 -5.45
CA ILE A 327 -11.42 41.04 -6.17
C ILE A 327 -9.96 41.30 -5.76
N THR A 328 -9.64 41.20 -4.47
CA THR A 328 -8.28 41.43 -3.99
C THR A 328 -7.31 40.39 -4.57
N PHE A 329 -7.66 39.10 -4.50
CA PHE A 329 -6.80 38.02 -4.94
C PHE A 329 -6.64 37.97 -6.47
N TYR A 330 -7.75 37.92 -7.21
CA TYR A 330 -7.71 37.83 -8.67
C TYR A 330 -7.38 39.18 -9.33
N GLY A 331 -7.78 40.30 -8.72
CA GLY A 331 -7.33 41.63 -9.14
C GLY A 331 -5.82 41.77 -9.04
N PHE A 332 -5.19 41.24 -7.99
CA PHE A 332 -3.74 41.17 -7.90
C PHE A 332 -3.13 40.30 -9.01
N ILE A 333 -3.70 39.13 -9.31
CA ILE A 333 -3.22 38.28 -10.41
C ILE A 333 -3.33 39.00 -11.76
N ILE A 334 -4.45 39.68 -12.03
CA ILE A 334 -4.65 40.48 -13.27
C ILE A 334 -3.66 41.64 -13.34
N TYR A 335 -3.40 42.30 -12.22
CA TYR A 335 -2.38 43.36 -12.14
C TYR A 335 -0.98 42.81 -12.46
N ILE A 336 -0.61 41.66 -11.91
CA ILE A 336 0.66 41.01 -12.27
C ILE A 336 0.68 40.58 -13.73
N LEU A 337 -0.41 40.03 -14.26
CA LEU A 337 -0.51 39.67 -15.68
C LEU A 337 -0.25 40.89 -16.59
N THR A 338 -0.71 42.06 -16.18
CA THR A 338 -0.44 43.33 -16.88
C THR A 338 1.04 43.70 -16.84
N ILE A 339 1.71 43.53 -15.69
CA ILE A 339 3.16 43.76 -15.55
C ILE A 339 3.96 42.79 -16.42
N VAL A 340 3.65 41.49 -16.33
CA VAL A 340 4.32 40.43 -17.09
C VAL A 340 4.11 40.66 -18.59
N TYR A 341 2.90 41.01 -19.02
CA TYR A 341 2.62 41.37 -20.41
C TYR A 341 3.46 42.57 -20.89
N LYS A 342 3.58 43.63 -20.08
CA LYS A 342 4.46 44.77 -20.41
C LYS A 342 5.92 44.32 -20.53
N ASN A 343 6.39 43.49 -19.59
CA ASN A 343 7.76 42.97 -19.58
C ASN A 343 8.05 42.00 -20.75
N SER A 344 7.02 41.36 -21.32
CA SER A 344 7.14 40.50 -22.51
C SER A 344 7.61 41.26 -23.76
N LYS A 345 7.40 42.59 -23.78
CA LYS A 345 7.81 43.51 -24.86
C LYS A 345 9.21 44.10 -24.64
N ASN A 346 9.93 43.71 -23.59
CA ASN A 346 11.29 44.17 -23.32
C ASN A 346 12.25 43.77 -24.47
N SER A 347 13.25 44.61 -24.74
CA SER A 347 14.26 44.35 -25.77
C SER A 347 15.22 43.22 -25.39
N ASP A 348 15.41 42.95 -24.10
CA ASP A 348 16.23 41.84 -23.64
C ASP A 348 15.52 40.49 -23.87
N PRO A 349 16.12 39.55 -24.63
CA PRO A 349 15.47 38.30 -24.99
C PRO A 349 15.21 37.37 -23.78
N LEU A 350 16.01 37.43 -22.71
CA LEU A 350 15.80 36.64 -21.50
C LEU A 350 14.55 37.14 -20.75
N ILE A 351 14.46 38.44 -20.51
CA ILE A 351 13.32 39.06 -19.82
C ILE A 351 12.06 38.82 -20.66
N ALA A 352 12.14 39.08 -21.95
CA ALA A 352 10.99 38.97 -22.82
C ALA A 352 10.48 37.51 -22.91
N THR A 353 11.39 36.53 -23.02
CA THR A 353 11.04 35.10 -23.08
C THR A 353 10.44 34.58 -21.78
N LEU A 354 11.04 34.94 -20.63
CA LEU A 354 10.51 34.60 -19.31
C LEU A 354 9.06 35.04 -19.18
N ASN A 355 8.79 36.30 -19.50
CA ASN A 355 7.46 36.88 -19.32
C ASN A 355 6.44 36.37 -20.34
N ILE A 356 6.85 36.02 -21.57
CA ILE A 356 5.96 35.31 -22.51
C ILE A 356 5.53 33.96 -21.93
N GLY A 357 6.50 33.17 -21.45
CA GLY A 357 6.22 31.89 -20.81
C GLY A 357 5.28 32.05 -19.61
N LEU A 358 5.59 32.99 -18.71
CA LEU A 358 4.75 33.29 -17.53
C LEU A 358 3.33 33.74 -17.89
N THR A 359 3.15 34.50 -18.98
CA THR A 359 1.81 34.89 -19.44
C THR A 359 0.98 33.65 -19.79
N GLY A 360 1.57 32.71 -20.53
CA GLY A 360 0.94 31.42 -20.83
C GLY A 360 0.68 30.58 -19.58
N SER A 361 1.63 30.53 -18.64
CA SER A 361 1.49 29.80 -17.37
C SER A 361 0.37 30.36 -16.49
N ILE A 362 0.27 31.69 -16.33
CA ILE A 362 -0.76 32.34 -15.50
C ILE A 362 -2.15 32.08 -16.09
N ILE A 363 -2.32 32.28 -17.40
CA ILE A 363 -3.62 32.08 -18.05
C ILE A 363 -4.00 30.60 -18.04
N GLY A 364 -3.06 29.70 -18.33
CA GLY A 364 -3.30 28.26 -18.22
C GLY A 364 -3.72 27.86 -16.81
N LEU A 365 -3.01 28.32 -15.78
CA LEU A 365 -3.35 27.98 -14.39
C LEU A 365 -4.72 28.55 -13.97
N LEU A 366 -5.08 29.75 -14.43
CA LEU A 366 -6.43 30.32 -14.19
C LEU A 366 -7.53 29.49 -14.86
N ILE A 367 -7.29 28.91 -16.04
CA ILE A 367 -8.24 27.96 -16.66
C ILE A 367 -8.35 26.70 -15.80
N ASN A 368 -7.22 26.17 -15.34
CA ASN A 368 -7.21 24.97 -14.49
C ASN A 368 -7.91 25.20 -13.14
N ALA A 369 -7.84 26.43 -12.61
CA ALA A 369 -8.49 26.83 -11.37
C ALA A 369 -10.03 26.74 -11.40
N GLY A 370 -10.64 26.58 -12.58
CA GLY A 370 -12.07 26.35 -12.72
C GLY A 370 -12.56 24.97 -12.23
N TYR A 371 -11.65 24.00 -12.09
CA TYR A 371 -12.00 22.61 -11.72
C TYR A 371 -11.11 22.01 -10.62
N ILE A 372 -10.10 22.74 -10.17
CA ILE A 372 -9.12 22.26 -9.19
C ILE A 372 -8.71 23.43 -8.29
N ASP A 373 -8.50 23.15 -7.00
CA ASP A 373 -8.03 24.11 -5.99
C ASP A 373 -6.51 24.38 -6.11
N VAL A 374 -6.07 24.82 -7.29
CA VAL A 374 -4.65 24.95 -7.65
C VAL A 374 -3.86 25.95 -6.79
N PHE A 375 -4.52 26.93 -6.18
CA PHE A 375 -3.86 27.92 -5.32
C PHE A 375 -3.82 27.49 -3.84
N ALA A 376 -4.54 26.41 -3.48
CA ALA A 376 -4.45 25.75 -2.18
C ALA A 376 -3.45 24.58 -2.18
N SER A 377 -3.11 24.01 -3.35
CA SER A 377 -2.05 23.00 -3.46
C SER A 377 -0.66 23.62 -3.24
N SER A 378 0.02 23.22 -2.16
CA SER A 378 1.27 23.84 -1.70
C SER A 378 2.36 23.89 -2.78
N LYS A 379 2.69 22.77 -3.42
CA LYS A 379 3.78 22.70 -4.43
C LYS A 379 3.45 23.50 -5.69
N VAL A 380 2.17 23.58 -6.06
CA VAL A 380 1.69 24.37 -7.21
C VAL A 380 1.73 25.86 -6.85
N ALA A 381 1.13 26.25 -5.72
CA ALA A 381 1.05 27.63 -5.25
C ALA A 381 2.44 28.22 -4.97
N TYR A 382 3.34 27.47 -4.32
CA TYR A 382 4.72 27.91 -4.10
C TYR A 382 5.45 28.20 -5.42
N THR A 383 5.34 27.28 -6.39
CA THR A 383 5.95 27.45 -7.71
C THR A 383 5.37 28.67 -8.43
N PHE A 384 4.04 28.81 -8.42
CA PHE A 384 3.35 29.95 -9.02
C PHE A 384 3.84 31.27 -8.43
N TRP A 385 3.77 31.46 -7.11
CA TRP A 385 4.12 32.72 -6.47
C TRP A 385 5.59 33.08 -6.62
N ALA A 386 6.48 32.10 -6.57
CA ALA A 386 7.89 32.31 -6.84
C ALA A 386 8.12 32.90 -8.24
N PHE A 387 7.54 32.29 -9.28
CA PHE A 387 7.73 32.72 -10.67
C PHE A 387 7.03 34.04 -11.01
N VAL A 388 5.86 34.29 -10.44
CA VAL A 388 5.14 35.58 -10.52
C VAL A 388 5.99 36.70 -9.92
N GLY A 389 6.66 36.47 -8.78
CA GLY A 389 7.59 37.42 -8.16
C GLY A 389 8.80 37.74 -9.04
N ILE A 390 9.40 36.71 -9.67
CA ILE A 390 10.50 36.89 -10.63
C ILE A 390 10.03 37.69 -11.85
N GLY A 391 8.87 37.34 -12.42
CA GLY A 391 8.29 38.01 -13.59
C GLY A 391 8.06 39.50 -13.34
N ALA A 392 7.45 39.83 -12.21
CA ALA A 392 7.23 41.22 -11.78
C ALA A 392 8.55 41.99 -11.63
N LYS A 393 9.57 41.39 -10.99
CA LYS A 393 10.88 42.02 -10.80
C LYS A 393 11.69 42.15 -12.08
N SER A 394 11.53 41.23 -13.02
CA SER A 394 12.43 41.08 -14.19
C SER A 394 12.51 42.32 -15.07
N GLY A 395 11.41 43.06 -15.25
CA GLY A 395 11.37 44.29 -16.05
C GLY A 395 12.13 45.47 -15.43
N LEU A 396 12.37 45.44 -14.11
CA LEU A 396 13.07 46.49 -13.37
C LEU A 396 14.59 46.28 -13.31
N ILE A 397 15.09 45.19 -13.90
CA ILE A 397 16.52 44.86 -13.86
C ILE A 397 17.26 45.71 -14.91
N ASN A 398 17.90 46.80 -14.45
CA ASN A 398 18.78 47.60 -15.29
C ASN A 398 20.00 46.79 -15.75
N SER A 399 20.34 46.92 -17.04
CA SER A 399 21.48 46.26 -17.69
C SER A 399 22.84 46.70 -17.16
N SER A 400 22.91 47.81 -16.43
CA SER A 400 24.15 48.44 -15.95
C SER A 400 24.72 47.88 -14.64
N ILE A 401 23.95 47.09 -13.88
CA ILE A 401 24.47 46.44 -12.66
C ILE A 401 25.23 45.18 -13.05
N VAL A 402 26.46 45.36 -13.52
CA VAL A 402 27.41 44.27 -13.72
C VAL A 402 27.88 43.78 -12.35
N VAL A 403 27.20 42.79 -11.79
CA VAL A 403 27.76 42.06 -10.65
C VAL A 403 28.91 41.19 -11.18
N LYS A 404 30.13 41.74 -11.13
CA LYS A 404 31.38 41.00 -11.43
C LYS A 404 31.52 39.70 -10.63
N ASN A 405 30.76 39.54 -9.53
CA ASN A 405 30.94 38.44 -8.57
C ASN A 405 29.84 37.35 -8.56
N ALA A 406 28.72 37.46 -9.29
CA ALA A 406 27.64 36.45 -9.22
C ALA A 406 27.98 35.17 -10.01
N ASN A 407 28.77 35.28 -11.07
CA ASN A 407 29.31 34.13 -11.79
C ASN A 407 30.22 33.26 -10.90
N LEU A 408 30.82 33.81 -9.84
CA LEU A 408 31.68 33.04 -8.95
C LEU A 408 30.91 31.96 -8.19
N PHE A 409 29.65 32.16 -7.78
CA PHE A 409 28.99 31.19 -6.90
C PHE A 409 28.71 29.84 -7.58
N ILE A 410 28.05 29.81 -8.74
CA ILE A 410 27.84 28.55 -9.49
C ILE A 410 29.17 27.97 -9.94
N ILE A 411 30.09 28.80 -10.43
CA ILE A 411 31.41 28.31 -10.84
C ILE A 411 32.15 27.73 -9.64
N ASN A 412 31.99 28.30 -8.43
CA ASN A 412 32.58 27.80 -7.19
C ASN A 412 31.88 26.53 -6.72
N ILE A 413 30.56 26.41 -6.86
CA ILE A 413 29.81 25.17 -6.61
C ILE A 413 30.28 24.08 -7.56
N LEU A 414 30.31 24.33 -8.87
CA LEU A 414 30.77 23.36 -9.87
C LEU A 414 32.25 23.03 -9.67
N LYS A 415 33.10 24.00 -9.33
CA LYS A 415 34.49 23.77 -8.94
C LYS A 415 34.58 22.94 -7.67
N HIS A 416 33.72 23.19 -6.68
CA HIS A 416 33.66 22.44 -5.43
C HIS A 416 33.22 20.98 -5.69
N PHE A 417 32.12 20.76 -6.42
CA PHE A 417 31.70 19.44 -6.86
C PHE A 417 32.79 18.73 -7.67
N LYS A 418 33.45 19.42 -8.60
CA LYS A 418 34.56 18.83 -9.39
C LYS A 418 35.76 18.49 -8.50
N LYS A 419 36.12 19.36 -7.56
CA LYS A 419 37.22 19.17 -6.60
C LYS A 419 36.94 18.01 -5.63
N HIS A 420 35.68 17.81 -5.28
CA HIS A 420 35.24 16.85 -4.27
C HIS A 420 34.39 15.73 -4.87
N ARG A 421 34.51 15.46 -6.16
CA ARG A 421 33.68 14.48 -6.88
C ARG A 421 33.70 13.10 -6.25
N SER A 422 34.88 12.64 -5.81
CA SER A 422 35.05 11.33 -5.17
C SER A 422 34.24 11.21 -3.87
N PHE A 423 34.14 12.30 -3.11
CA PHE A 423 33.32 12.37 -1.90
C PHE A 423 31.84 12.25 -2.24
N TYR A 424 31.34 13.06 -3.18
CA TYR A 424 29.92 13.04 -3.54
C TYR A 424 29.48 11.71 -4.17
N PHE A 425 30.32 11.09 -5.00
CA PHE A 425 30.04 9.75 -5.54
C PHE A 425 30.01 8.68 -4.44
N ALA A 426 31.01 8.66 -3.55
CA ALA A 426 31.01 7.69 -2.45
C ALA A 426 29.87 7.94 -1.44
N PHE A 427 29.49 9.21 -1.21
CA PHE A 427 28.35 9.58 -0.38
C PHE A 427 27.02 9.13 -0.99
N LEU A 428 26.85 9.23 -2.31
CA LEU A 428 25.68 8.68 -2.99
C LEU A 428 25.57 7.17 -2.75
N ILE A 429 26.68 6.45 -2.87
CA ILE A 429 26.74 5.00 -2.62
C ILE A 429 26.42 4.70 -1.14
N LEU A 430 27.01 5.46 -0.21
CA LEU A 430 26.73 5.36 1.22
C LEU A 430 25.23 5.45 1.53
N PHE A 431 24.54 6.41 0.90
CA PHE A 431 23.10 6.57 1.05
C PHE A 431 22.34 5.30 0.63
N PHE A 432 22.61 4.75 -0.56
CA PHE A 432 21.91 3.55 -1.03
C PHE A 432 22.23 2.29 -0.19
N PHE A 433 23.46 2.17 0.29
CA PHE A 433 23.91 0.99 1.03
C PHE A 433 23.36 0.94 2.45
N LEU A 434 23.16 2.10 3.09
CA LEU A 434 22.84 2.20 4.52
C LEU A 434 21.46 2.80 4.81
N HIS A 435 20.66 3.09 3.79
CA HIS A 435 19.30 3.60 3.97
C HIS A 435 18.41 2.55 4.67
N LYS A 436 17.68 3.02 5.69
CA LYS A 436 16.65 2.29 6.42
C LYS A 436 15.57 3.29 6.86
N ASN A 437 14.36 2.81 7.17
CA ASN A 437 13.28 3.64 7.70
C ASN A 437 12.95 3.24 9.15
N PRO A 438 13.27 4.08 10.16
CA PRO A 438 13.02 3.74 11.57
C PRO A 438 11.56 3.81 11.97
N TYR A 439 10.71 4.47 11.18
CA TYR A 439 9.30 4.71 11.54
C TYR A 439 8.33 3.69 10.96
N LYS A 440 8.80 2.76 10.13
CA LYS A 440 7.95 1.73 9.51
C LYS A 440 7.90 0.47 10.35
N GLU A 441 6.70 -0.12 10.43
CA GLU A 441 6.46 -1.38 11.14
C GLU A 441 7.14 -2.56 10.42
N HIS A 442 7.10 -2.56 9.08
CA HIS A 442 7.81 -3.53 8.22
C HIS A 442 9.28 -3.14 7.98
N SER A 443 9.93 -2.61 9.02
CA SER A 443 11.34 -2.25 8.99
C SER A 443 12.17 -3.30 9.71
N LEU A 444 13.28 -3.68 9.09
CA LEU A 444 14.31 -4.51 9.73
C LEU A 444 14.84 -3.94 11.04
N LEU A 445 14.75 -2.61 11.22
CA LEU A 445 15.19 -1.94 12.46
C LEU A 445 14.38 -2.36 13.68
N ARG A 446 13.19 -2.95 13.48
CA ARG A 446 12.39 -3.50 14.57
C ARG A 446 12.98 -4.79 15.14
N ASN A 447 13.76 -5.55 14.37
CA ASN A 447 14.45 -6.76 14.84
C ASN A 447 15.85 -6.41 15.38
N PHE A 448 15.92 -5.47 16.33
CA PHE A 448 17.19 -4.90 16.78
C PHE A 448 17.96 -5.76 17.78
N ASP A 449 17.39 -6.86 18.26
CA ASP A 449 18.03 -7.79 19.20
C ASP A 449 18.81 -8.89 18.48
N THR A 450 19.61 -8.50 17.48
CA THR A 450 20.41 -9.41 16.66
C THR A 450 21.56 -10.09 17.42
N SER A 451 21.94 -9.53 18.57
CA SER A 451 22.90 -10.12 19.51
C SER A 451 22.59 -9.69 20.93
N THR A 452 23.05 -10.46 21.91
CA THR A 452 22.92 -10.13 23.34
C THR A 452 23.47 -8.75 23.66
N GLU A 453 24.61 -8.38 23.08
CA GLU A 453 25.22 -7.07 23.32
C GLU A 453 24.40 -5.92 22.71
N ALA A 454 23.82 -6.12 21.53
CA ALA A 454 22.98 -5.10 20.88
C ALA A 454 21.74 -4.77 21.73
N ILE A 455 21.02 -5.78 22.24
CA ILE A 455 19.86 -5.56 23.10
C ILE A 455 20.25 -4.96 24.46
N GLU A 456 21.36 -5.42 25.06
CA GLU A 456 21.88 -4.86 26.31
C GLU A 456 22.20 -3.37 26.14
N ASN A 457 22.82 -2.97 25.04
CA ASN A 457 23.19 -1.58 24.78
C ASN A 457 21.99 -0.63 24.75
N VAL A 458 20.91 -1.01 24.05
CA VAL A 458 19.68 -0.20 24.01
C VAL A 458 18.96 -0.22 25.36
N THR A 459 18.93 -1.38 26.03
CA THR A 459 18.31 -1.54 27.36
C THR A 459 18.99 -0.68 28.42
N VAL A 460 20.32 -0.64 28.43
CA VAL A 460 21.11 0.21 29.34
C VAL A 460 20.80 1.69 29.12
N ALA A 461 20.69 2.13 27.86
CA ALA A 461 20.36 3.51 27.54
C ALA A 461 18.95 3.88 28.01
N LYS A 462 17.95 3.00 27.78
CA LYS A 462 16.59 3.14 28.31
C LYS A 462 16.59 3.17 29.84
N CYS A 463 17.35 2.29 30.47
CA CYS A 463 17.44 2.20 31.92
C CYS A 463 18.00 3.48 32.54
N PHE A 464 19.05 4.05 31.96
CA PHE A 464 19.61 5.32 32.40
C PHE A 464 18.57 6.45 32.35
N ILE A 465 17.73 6.49 31.31
CA ILE A 465 16.65 7.49 31.19
C ILE A 465 15.63 7.33 32.34
N LYS A 466 15.32 6.10 32.74
CA LYS A 466 14.32 5.79 33.78
C LYS A 466 14.87 5.92 35.21
N THR A 467 16.09 5.44 35.46
CA THR A 467 16.65 5.27 36.82
C THR A 467 17.86 6.15 37.11
N GLY A 468 18.48 6.76 36.09
CA GLY A 468 19.72 7.52 36.22
C GLY A 468 20.99 6.65 36.31
N THR A 469 20.89 5.33 36.17
CA THR A 469 22.04 4.41 36.27
C THR A 469 22.29 3.65 34.96
N PHE A 470 23.57 3.45 34.60
CA PHE A 470 23.97 2.62 33.46
C PHE A 470 23.98 1.14 33.85
N SER A 471 22.79 0.59 34.03
CA SER A 471 22.56 -0.80 34.39
C SER A 471 21.54 -1.44 33.45
N ILE A 472 21.54 -2.77 33.38
CA ILE A 472 20.50 -3.51 32.68
C ILE A 472 19.33 -3.66 33.66
N CYS A 473 18.18 -3.06 33.32
CA CYS A 473 16.99 -3.14 34.14
C CYS A 473 15.73 -3.52 33.37
N ARG A 474 14.75 -4.02 34.12
CA ARG A 474 13.39 -4.35 33.67
C ARG A 474 12.41 -3.24 34.00
N ASN A 475 11.25 -3.23 33.34
CA ASN A 475 10.21 -2.23 33.59
C ASN A 475 9.70 -2.26 35.05
N ASN A 476 9.69 -3.43 35.70
CA ASN A 476 9.32 -3.60 37.12
C ASN A 476 10.37 -3.08 38.13
N GLY A 477 11.48 -2.51 37.65
CA GLY A 477 12.54 -1.95 38.50
C GLY A 477 13.64 -2.94 38.88
N PHE A 478 13.55 -4.21 38.46
CA PHE A 478 14.63 -5.18 38.69
C PHE A 478 15.90 -4.79 37.91
N ILE A 479 17.05 -4.76 38.61
CA ILE A 479 18.36 -4.43 38.04
C ILE A 479 19.23 -5.69 38.09
N LEU A 480 19.73 -6.14 36.93
CA LEU A 480 20.53 -7.36 36.81
C LEU A 480 22.02 -7.10 37.09
N LYS A 481 22.63 -6.21 36.31
CA LYS A 481 24.07 -5.90 36.36
C LYS A 481 24.34 -4.48 35.86
N GLU A 482 25.39 -3.85 36.38
CA GLU A 482 25.94 -2.63 35.76
C GLU A 482 26.58 -2.97 34.41
N ASN A 483 26.33 -2.15 33.39
CA ASN A 483 26.97 -2.27 32.09
C ASN A 483 27.19 -0.88 31.51
N LYS A 484 28.45 -0.44 31.54
CA LYS A 484 28.86 0.91 31.09
C LYS A 484 29.51 0.79 29.73
N ASN A 485 28.74 1.06 28.67
CA ASN A 485 29.22 1.13 27.30
C ASN A 485 29.10 2.56 26.75
N ILE A 486 30.14 3.00 26.01
CA ILE A 486 30.17 4.28 25.31
C ILE A 486 28.99 4.40 24.35
N TYR A 487 28.65 3.33 23.64
CA TYR A 487 27.54 3.35 22.69
C TYR A 487 26.21 3.64 23.40
N SER A 488 25.93 2.98 24.53
CA SER A 488 24.71 3.21 25.32
C SER A 488 24.64 4.66 25.83
N PHE A 489 25.78 5.22 26.28
CA PHE A 489 25.86 6.63 26.68
C PHE A 489 25.48 7.58 25.53
N LEU A 490 26.03 7.34 24.33
CA LEU A 490 25.73 8.15 23.14
C LEU A 490 24.28 8.02 22.66
N LEU A 491 23.60 6.91 23.00
CA LEU A 491 22.23 6.63 22.60
C LEU A 491 21.18 7.37 23.45
N VAL A 492 21.51 7.72 24.70
CA VAL A 492 20.61 8.39 25.65
C VAL A 492 19.92 9.63 25.07
N PRO A 493 20.62 10.61 24.44
CA PRO A 493 19.97 11.81 23.92
C PRO A 493 18.94 11.51 22.82
N PHE A 494 19.19 10.50 21.99
CA PHE A 494 18.30 10.10 20.91
C PHE A 494 17.03 9.45 21.46
N LEU A 495 17.17 8.50 22.38
CA LEU A 495 16.01 7.85 23.02
C LEU A 495 15.19 8.80 23.90
N LYS A 496 15.80 9.88 24.41
CA LYS A 496 15.09 10.93 25.13
C LYS A 496 14.22 11.80 24.21
N ILE A 497 14.62 12.00 22.95
CA ILE A 497 13.83 12.73 21.94
C ILE A 497 12.69 11.85 21.43
N ASN A 498 12.95 10.57 21.20
CA ASN A 498 11.96 9.60 20.77
C ASN A 498 12.18 8.26 21.48
N SER A 499 11.20 7.84 22.28
CA SER A 499 11.28 6.62 23.09
C SER A 499 11.29 5.33 22.27
N ASP A 500 11.01 5.41 20.97
CA ASP A 500 11.09 4.28 20.06
C ASP A 500 12.53 3.75 19.97
N PRO A 501 12.79 2.45 20.25
CA PRO A 501 14.13 1.88 20.17
C PRO A 501 14.76 2.01 18.77
N ALA A 502 13.98 1.98 17.69
CA ALA A 502 14.49 2.13 16.31
C ALA A 502 15.20 3.47 16.06
N THR A 503 15.08 4.43 16.99
CA THR A 503 15.81 5.70 16.99
C THR A 503 17.33 5.52 17.07
N PHE A 504 17.84 4.34 17.48
CA PHE A 504 19.28 4.01 17.37
C PHE A 504 19.83 4.24 15.95
N TYR A 505 18.98 4.11 14.92
CA TYR A 505 19.32 4.38 13.53
C TYR A 505 19.95 5.77 13.35
N PHE A 506 19.41 6.81 14.02
CA PHE A 506 19.91 8.17 13.87
C PHE A 506 21.26 8.39 14.55
N LEU A 507 21.50 7.74 15.69
CA LEU A 507 22.83 7.70 16.29
C LEU A 507 23.82 7.04 15.34
N ASN A 508 23.49 5.85 14.85
CA ASN A 508 24.35 5.09 13.96
C ASN A 508 24.66 5.85 12.67
N LEU A 509 23.64 6.45 12.05
CA LEU A 509 23.81 7.29 10.86
C LEU A 509 24.72 8.49 11.16
N SER A 510 24.55 9.13 12.31
CA SER A 510 25.41 10.25 12.73
C SER A 510 26.87 9.80 12.89
N LEU A 511 27.11 8.66 13.55
CA LEU A 511 28.45 8.08 13.72
C LEU A 511 29.08 7.72 12.37
N VAL A 512 28.31 7.12 11.46
CA VAL A 512 28.74 6.80 10.09
C VAL A 512 29.11 8.07 9.33
N LEU A 513 28.28 9.12 9.36
CA LEU A 513 28.51 10.37 8.65
C LEU A 513 29.74 11.11 9.19
N ILE A 514 29.88 11.20 10.51
CA ILE A 514 31.04 11.82 11.17
C ILE A 514 32.31 11.07 10.80
N THR A 515 32.30 9.74 10.92
CA THR A 515 33.43 8.89 10.55
C THR A 515 33.79 9.05 9.08
N PHE A 516 32.81 9.00 8.19
CA PHE A 516 33.01 9.17 6.74
C PHE A 516 33.64 10.53 6.40
N LEU A 517 33.19 11.62 7.05
CA LEU A 517 33.76 12.96 6.90
C LEU A 517 35.20 13.05 7.43
N VAL A 518 35.51 12.40 8.55
CA VAL A 518 36.87 12.32 9.11
C VAL A 518 37.79 11.57 8.16
N ILE A 519 37.38 10.38 7.70
CA ILE A 519 38.09 9.58 6.70
C ILE A 519 38.38 10.42 5.46
N TYR A 520 37.37 11.11 4.93
CA TYR A 520 37.51 11.97 3.77
C TYR A 520 38.52 13.11 3.98
N LYS A 521 38.47 13.81 5.13
CA LYS A 521 39.44 14.88 5.46
C LYS A 521 40.87 14.34 5.55
N VAL A 522 41.07 13.16 6.15
CA VAL A 522 42.40 12.54 6.28
C VAL A 522 42.92 12.09 4.91
N ILE A 523 42.14 11.32 4.14
CA ILE A 523 42.52 10.87 2.80
C ILE A 523 42.85 12.05 1.88
N SER A 524 42.06 13.13 1.96
CA SER A 524 42.29 14.34 1.13
C SER A 524 43.61 15.05 1.45
N LYS A 525 44.19 14.83 2.64
CA LYS A 525 45.54 15.30 2.98
C LYS A 525 46.63 14.33 2.49
N LEU A 526 46.33 13.03 2.46
CA LEU A 526 47.29 11.99 2.10
C LEU A 526 47.49 11.85 0.59
N THR A 527 46.43 11.97 -0.21
CA THR A 527 46.52 11.80 -1.68
C THR A 527 45.81 12.89 -2.46
N LYS A 528 46.41 13.31 -3.58
CA LYS A 528 45.75 14.19 -4.57
C LYS A 528 44.98 13.41 -5.64
N ASN A 529 45.23 12.11 -5.79
CA ASN A 529 44.62 11.29 -6.84
C ASN A 529 43.15 10.97 -6.51
N ASP A 530 42.23 11.51 -7.32
CA ASP A 530 40.78 11.33 -7.12
C ASP A 530 40.32 9.88 -7.14
N PHE A 531 41.00 9.01 -7.91
CA PHE A 531 40.65 7.59 -7.98
C PHE A 531 41.03 6.89 -6.67
N THR A 532 42.25 7.11 -6.16
CA THR A 532 42.68 6.60 -4.85
C THR A 532 41.76 7.08 -3.73
N LYS A 533 41.35 8.36 -3.75
CA LYS A 533 40.35 8.88 -2.80
C LYS A 533 39.04 8.11 -2.89
N PHE A 534 38.53 7.92 -4.09
CA PHE A 534 37.27 7.21 -4.31
C PHE A 534 37.35 5.76 -3.84
N THR A 535 38.39 5.00 -4.21
CA THR A 535 38.55 3.60 -3.79
C THR A 535 38.64 3.46 -2.27
N SER A 536 39.39 4.35 -1.62
CA SER A 536 39.51 4.36 -0.16
C SER A 536 38.18 4.69 0.54
N LEU A 537 37.46 5.72 0.06
CA LEU A 537 36.11 6.05 0.56
C LEU A 537 35.08 4.95 0.28
N PHE A 538 35.13 4.34 -0.89
CA PHE A 538 34.23 3.24 -1.23
C PHE A 538 34.48 2.03 -0.32
N THR A 539 35.74 1.78 0.04
CA THR A 539 36.07 0.72 1.00
C THR A 539 35.45 1.00 2.38
N SER A 540 35.49 2.23 2.89
CA SER A 540 34.84 2.54 4.17
C SER A 540 33.33 2.34 4.09
N VAL A 541 32.68 2.78 3.00
CA VAL A 541 31.25 2.51 2.75
C VAL A 541 30.95 1.01 2.78
N PHE A 542 31.80 0.21 2.13
CA PHE A 542 31.65 -1.24 2.10
C PHE A 542 31.84 -1.88 3.49
N ILE A 543 32.82 -1.41 4.27
CA ILE A 543 33.00 -1.86 5.66
C ILE A 543 31.76 -1.53 6.50
N PHE A 544 31.21 -0.32 6.38
CA PHE A 544 29.99 0.07 7.10
C PHE A 544 28.81 -0.84 6.74
N TYR A 545 28.70 -1.22 5.47
CA TYR A 545 27.69 -2.17 5.01
C TYR A 545 27.90 -3.57 5.61
N LEU A 546 29.13 -4.10 5.57
CA LEU A 546 29.44 -5.44 6.11
C LEU A 546 29.14 -5.57 7.60
N ILE A 547 29.42 -4.53 8.39
CA ILE A 547 29.11 -4.54 9.82
C ILE A 547 27.64 -4.23 10.12
N SER A 548 26.80 -4.01 9.10
CA SER A 548 25.40 -3.60 9.25
C SER A 548 25.24 -2.32 10.07
N ALA A 549 26.09 -1.32 9.81
CA ALA A 549 26.29 -0.17 10.68
C ALA A 549 25.00 0.60 11.03
N THR A 550 23.99 0.59 10.17
CA THR A 550 22.69 1.25 10.40
C THR A 550 21.52 0.30 10.59
N SER A 551 21.71 -1.02 10.49
CA SER A 551 20.60 -1.99 10.56
C SER A 551 20.29 -2.45 11.99
N GLU A 552 21.22 -2.29 12.93
CA GLU A 552 21.10 -2.78 14.30
C GLU A 552 21.93 -1.92 15.28
N PRO A 553 21.62 -1.96 16.59
CA PRO A 553 22.44 -1.34 17.61
C PRO A 553 23.87 -1.91 17.57
N LEU A 554 24.87 -1.04 17.67
CA LEU A 554 26.26 -1.46 17.51
C LEU A 554 26.76 -2.16 18.77
N ALA A 555 27.05 -3.46 18.65
CA ALA A 555 27.93 -4.18 19.57
C ALA A 555 29.32 -3.51 19.63
N THR A 556 30.08 -3.71 20.70
CA THR A 556 31.38 -3.03 20.91
C THR A 556 32.35 -3.31 19.78
N SER A 557 32.38 -4.55 19.26
CA SER A 557 33.21 -4.90 18.10
C SER A 557 32.85 -4.08 16.86
N LYS A 558 31.56 -3.99 16.52
CA LYS A 558 31.06 -3.22 15.37
C LYS A 558 31.27 -1.72 15.55
N PHE A 559 31.10 -1.19 16.77
CA PHE A 559 31.39 0.20 17.11
C PHE A 559 32.88 0.52 16.93
N ILE A 560 33.78 -0.33 17.42
CA ILE A 560 35.23 -0.17 17.23
C ILE A 560 35.59 -0.29 15.74
N THR A 561 34.97 -1.20 15.00
CA THR A 561 35.20 -1.33 13.56
C THR A 561 34.78 -0.09 12.80
N LEU A 562 33.64 0.50 13.16
CA LEU A 562 33.16 1.75 12.58
C LEU A 562 34.15 2.89 12.83
N ILE A 563 34.52 3.13 14.09
CA ILE A 563 35.26 4.33 14.50
C ILE A 563 36.78 4.23 14.28
N ILE A 564 37.36 3.03 14.38
CA ILE A 564 38.82 2.82 14.37
C ILE A 564 39.27 2.05 13.13
N PHE A 565 38.76 0.83 12.93
CA PHE A 565 39.27 -0.03 11.87
C PHE A 565 38.92 0.49 10.47
N ALA A 566 37.71 1.01 10.25
CA ALA A 566 37.32 1.52 8.94
C ALA A 566 38.20 2.71 8.49
N PRO A 567 38.51 3.72 9.33
CA PRO A 567 39.53 4.71 8.99
C PRO A 567 40.92 4.12 8.75
N MET A 568 41.36 3.18 9.59
CA MET A 568 42.68 2.56 9.47
C MET A 568 42.84 1.81 8.14
N PHE A 569 41.86 0.98 7.76
CA PHE A 569 41.84 0.28 6.47
C PHE A 569 41.79 1.25 5.29
N SER A 570 41.01 2.33 5.41
CA SER A 570 40.93 3.36 4.37
C SER A 570 42.30 4.01 4.14
N ILE A 571 43.03 4.34 5.21
CA ILE A 571 44.39 4.90 5.16
C ILE A 571 45.38 3.89 4.58
N LEU A 572 45.29 2.62 4.99
CA LEU A 572 46.14 1.55 4.47
C LEU A 572 46.01 1.40 2.95
N ILE A 573 44.79 1.51 2.41
CA ILE A 573 44.56 1.50 0.96
C ILE A 573 45.27 2.65 0.28
N VAL A 574 45.26 3.86 0.84
CA VAL A 574 46.00 4.99 0.27
C VAL A 574 47.50 4.66 0.20
N TYR A 575 48.06 4.13 1.29
CA TYR A 575 49.47 3.77 1.37
C TYR A 575 49.88 2.69 0.34
N LEU A 576 49.08 1.63 0.22
CA LEU A 576 49.31 0.55 -0.75
C LEU A 576 49.25 1.06 -2.20
N LEU A 577 48.33 1.98 -2.50
CA LEU A 577 48.12 2.49 -3.84
C LEU A 577 49.14 3.56 -4.26
N GLU A 578 49.71 4.32 -3.32
CA GLU A 578 50.70 5.36 -3.61
C GLU A 578 52.15 4.86 -3.62
N LYS A 579 52.53 3.89 -2.77
CA LYS A 579 53.93 3.43 -2.68
C LYS A 579 54.34 2.38 -3.71
N GLN A 580 53.40 1.76 -4.41
CA GLN A 580 53.71 0.67 -5.34
C GLN A 580 53.83 1.12 -6.80
N LYS A 581 54.57 0.34 -7.61
CA LYS A 581 54.64 0.54 -9.08
C LYS A 581 53.23 0.57 -9.67
N LYS A 582 52.97 1.47 -10.62
CA LYS A 582 51.63 1.70 -11.23
C LYS A 582 50.91 0.41 -11.70
N LYS A 583 51.62 -0.62 -12.17
CA LYS A 583 51.02 -1.91 -12.58
C LYS A 583 50.52 -2.72 -11.38
N LEU A 584 51.30 -2.81 -10.29
CA LEU A 584 50.92 -3.57 -9.10
C LEU A 584 49.79 -2.88 -8.33
N SER A 585 49.82 -1.55 -8.24
CA SER A 585 48.72 -0.71 -7.72
C SER A 585 47.40 -0.98 -8.46
N ARG A 586 47.41 -1.05 -9.79
CA ARG A 586 46.21 -1.40 -10.59
C ARG A 586 45.73 -2.83 -10.38
N ALA A 587 46.65 -3.80 -10.19
CA ALA A 587 46.29 -5.18 -9.91
C ALA A 587 45.60 -5.32 -8.53
N ILE A 588 46.15 -4.68 -7.50
CA ILE A 588 45.54 -4.63 -6.15
C ILE A 588 44.15 -3.98 -6.20
N GLN A 589 44.00 -2.89 -6.97
CA GLN A 589 42.70 -2.24 -7.17
C GLN A 589 41.68 -3.17 -7.82
N PHE A 590 42.10 -3.88 -8.87
CA PHE A 590 41.22 -4.79 -9.58
C PHE A 590 40.76 -5.94 -8.68
N VAL A 591 41.67 -6.52 -7.89
CA VAL A 591 41.35 -7.57 -6.91
C VAL A 591 40.40 -7.04 -5.82
N ALA A 592 40.63 -5.84 -5.27
CA ALA A 592 39.76 -5.25 -4.26
C ALA A 592 38.35 -4.99 -4.81
N ILE A 593 38.24 -4.46 -6.03
CA ILE A 593 36.94 -4.23 -6.69
C ILE A 593 36.25 -5.55 -6.98
N LEU A 594 36.97 -6.56 -7.48
CA LEU A 594 36.41 -7.90 -7.71
C LEU A 594 35.91 -8.55 -6.42
N PHE A 595 36.66 -8.43 -5.32
CA PHE A 595 36.24 -8.95 -4.01
C PHE A 595 34.96 -8.26 -3.51
N ILE A 596 34.84 -6.95 -3.71
CA ILE A 596 33.63 -6.22 -3.35
C ILE A 596 32.46 -6.67 -4.23
N ILE A 597 32.66 -6.74 -5.55
CA ILE A 597 31.62 -7.18 -6.49
C ILE A 597 31.17 -8.61 -6.20
N SER A 598 32.09 -9.54 -5.91
CA SER A 598 31.73 -10.92 -5.59
C SER A 598 30.87 -11.02 -4.33
N ASN A 599 31.21 -10.27 -3.28
CA ASN A 599 30.41 -10.21 -2.05
C ASN A 599 29.03 -9.57 -2.27
N LEU A 600 28.94 -8.55 -3.13
CA LEU A 600 27.67 -7.92 -3.48
C LEU A 600 26.78 -8.89 -4.29
N LEU A 601 27.36 -9.67 -5.21
CA LEU A 601 26.63 -10.65 -6.01
C LEU A 601 26.14 -11.84 -5.16
N GLN A 602 26.97 -12.34 -4.25
CA GLN A 602 26.62 -13.49 -3.40
C GLN A 602 25.45 -13.19 -2.45
N ASN A 603 25.32 -11.94 -1.99
CA ASN A 603 24.33 -11.55 -0.99
C ASN A 603 23.00 -11.03 -1.57
N ASN A 604 22.70 -11.27 -2.85
CA ASN A 604 21.50 -10.72 -3.52
C ASN A 604 21.32 -9.21 -3.25
N PHE A 605 22.43 -8.46 -3.27
CA PHE A 605 22.49 -7.08 -2.79
C PHE A 605 21.41 -6.16 -3.36
N ILE A 606 21.10 -6.28 -4.65
CA ILE A 606 20.05 -5.49 -5.31
C ILE A 606 18.68 -5.79 -4.72
N SER A 607 18.39 -7.05 -4.40
CA SER A 607 17.17 -7.45 -3.70
C SER A 607 17.12 -6.83 -2.30
N GLN A 608 18.23 -6.85 -1.56
CA GLN A 608 18.28 -6.30 -0.21
C GLN A 608 18.16 -4.77 -0.16
N ILE A 609 18.76 -4.05 -1.11
CA ILE A 609 18.48 -2.61 -1.28
C ILE A 609 17.00 -2.41 -1.54
N LYS A 610 16.43 -3.18 -2.48
CA LYS A 610 15.02 -3.06 -2.85
C LYS A 610 14.12 -3.30 -1.63
N THR A 611 14.35 -4.33 -0.82
CA THR A 611 13.56 -4.58 0.40
C THR A 611 13.74 -3.49 1.45
N ASN A 612 14.94 -2.93 1.62
CA ASN A 612 15.19 -1.82 2.56
C ASN A 612 14.45 -0.53 2.17
N PHE A 613 14.47 -0.17 0.88
CA PHE A 613 13.73 0.99 0.39
C PHE A 613 12.23 0.75 0.41
N ARG A 614 11.80 -0.50 0.19
CA ARG A 614 10.39 -0.86 0.20
C ARG A 614 9.80 -1.00 1.61
N ASN A 615 10.62 -1.27 2.62
CA ASN A 615 10.19 -1.69 3.95
C ASN A 615 9.26 -2.91 3.86
N ASP A 616 9.74 -3.96 3.21
CA ASP A 616 8.95 -5.15 2.86
C ASP A 616 9.36 -6.37 3.70
N GLN A 617 9.91 -6.14 4.89
CA GLN A 617 10.37 -7.20 5.79
C GLN A 617 9.54 -7.19 7.06
N LYS A 618 8.79 -8.28 7.29
CA LYS A 618 7.96 -8.44 8.49
C LYS A 618 8.86 -8.68 9.72
N ALA A 619 8.74 -7.81 10.72
CA ALA A 619 9.40 -7.97 12.01
C ALA A 619 8.49 -8.77 12.96
N TYR A 620 8.38 -10.08 12.75
CA TYR A 620 7.41 -10.94 13.44
C TYR A 620 7.45 -10.84 14.97
N LYS A 621 8.63 -10.61 15.56
CA LYS A 621 8.78 -10.38 17.01
C LYS A 621 8.04 -9.12 17.49
N TYR A 622 8.21 -8.00 16.78
CA TYR A 622 7.50 -6.75 17.05
C TYR A 622 5.99 -6.91 16.86
N TRP A 623 5.59 -7.58 15.77
CA TRP A 623 4.18 -7.87 15.48
C TRP A 623 3.52 -8.75 16.54
N THR A 624 4.23 -9.77 17.02
CA THR A 624 3.77 -10.64 18.12
C THR A 624 3.43 -9.79 19.35
N ILE A 625 4.32 -8.87 19.75
CA ILE A 625 4.08 -8.00 20.91
C ILE A 625 2.89 -7.07 20.67
N ASN A 626 2.79 -6.45 19.49
CA ASN A 626 1.64 -5.61 19.16
C ASN A 626 0.31 -6.38 19.21
N ARG A 627 0.30 -7.62 18.72
CA ARG A 627 -0.90 -8.46 18.74
C ARG A 627 -1.29 -8.86 20.16
N VAL A 628 -0.30 -9.16 20.99
CA VAL A 628 -0.50 -9.41 22.43
C VAL A 628 -1.03 -8.16 23.13
N ASN A 629 -0.42 -7.00 22.93
CA ASN A 629 -0.91 -5.74 23.52
C ASN A 629 -2.37 -5.49 23.15
N SER A 630 -2.70 -5.61 21.85
CA SER A 630 -4.07 -5.45 21.35
C SER A 630 -5.05 -6.45 21.98
N HIS A 631 -4.61 -7.68 22.27
CA HIS A 631 -5.46 -8.68 22.93
C HIS A 631 -5.76 -8.28 24.38
N PHE A 632 -4.78 -7.76 25.12
CA PHE A 632 -4.94 -7.35 26.52
C PHE A 632 -5.46 -5.91 26.71
N ASP A 633 -5.52 -5.08 25.65
CA ASP A 633 -6.08 -3.72 25.69
C ASP A 633 -7.62 -3.68 25.62
N ASP A 634 -8.27 -4.78 25.21
CA ASP A 634 -9.73 -4.87 25.16
C ASP A 634 -10.36 -4.63 26.55
N ASN A 635 -11.46 -3.87 26.61
CA ASN A 635 -12.06 -3.36 27.85
C ASN A 635 -12.43 -4.48 28.85
N SER A 636 -12.54 -5.72 28.40
CA SER A 636 -12.72 -6.93 29.23
C SER A 636 -11.57 -7.23 30.19
N TYR A 637 -10.37 -6.67 29.96
CA TYR A 637 -9.15 -7.01 30.71
C TYR A 637 -8.63 -5.89 31.64
N LYS A 638 -9.24 -4.71 31.64
CA LYS A 638 -8.73 -3.49 32.32
C LYS A 638 -8.56 -3.57 33.85
N ASN A 639 -9.07 -4.59 34.53
CA ASN A 639 -9.08 -4.67 36.00
C ASN A 639 -8.39 -5.90 36.62
N ASN A 640 -7.75 -6.79 35.83
CA ASN A 640 -6.99 -7.93 36.38
C ASN A 640 -5.96 -8.44 35.37
N ASN A 641 -4.68 -8.36 35.73
CA ASN A 641 -3.54 -8.71 34.86
C ASN A 641 -3.52 -10.20 34.54
N GLY A 642 -3.48 -10.55 33.24
CA GLY A 642 -3.21 -11.92 32.80
C GLY A 642 -1.71 -12.23 32.76
N SER A 643 -1.35 -13.49 32.54
CA SER A 643 0.05 -13.93 32.39
C SER A 643 0.31 -14.44 30.97
N LEU A 644 1.48 -14.12 30.43
CA LEU A 644 1.89 -14.52 29.08
C LEU A 644 3.21 -15.27 29.10
N ILE A 645 3.21 -16.48 28.54
CA ILE A 645 4.40 -17.29 28.28
C ILE A 645 4.92 -16.95 26.89
N THR A 646 6.21 -16.62 26.80
CA THR A 646 6.85 -16.27 25.53
C THR A 646 8.31 -16.70 25.48
N THR A 647 8.80 -16.93 24.26
CA THR A 647 10.22 -17.16 23.96
C THR A 647 10.99 -15.86 23.70
N ILE A 648 10.27 -14.74 23.53
CA ILE A 648 10.85 -13.45 23.18
C ILE A 648 11.68 -12.93 24.36
N ASN A 649 12.89 -12.44 24.06
CA ASN A 649 13.76 -11.86 25.07
C ASN A 649 13.01 -10.77 25.86
N PRO A 650 12.95 -10.87 27.19
CA PRO A 650 12.02 -10.05 27.94
C PRO A 650 12.51 -8.60 28.09
N TYR A 651 13.79 -8.30 27.84
CA TYR A 651 14.29 -6.93 27.67
C TYR A 651 13.79 -6.29 26.38
N TYR A 652 13.71 -7.04 25.28
CA TYR A 652 13.13 -6.58 24.03
C TYR A 652 11.62 -6.33 24.21
N PHE A 653 10.95 -7.26 24.89
CA PHE A 653 9.53 -7.20 25.18
C PHE A 653 9.14 -5.92 25.96
N ASP A 654 9.94 -5.54 26.96
CA ASP A 654 9.75 -4.34 27.77
C ASP A 654 9.76 -3.01 26.97
N PHE A 655 10.31 -2.96 25.75
CA PHE A 655 10.26 -1.75 24.91
C PHE A 655 8.88 -1.48 24.32
N TYR A 656 8.08 -2.52 24.10
CA TYR A 656 6.84 -2.42 23.35
C TYR A 656 5.60 -2.85 24.14
N LYS A 657 5.77 -3.57 25.25
CA LYS A 657 4.69 -4.08 26.11
C LYS A 657 3.86 -2.96 26.78
N ASN A 658 2.56 -3.21 26.94
CA ASN A 658 1.67 -2.48 27.86
C ASN A 658 1.65 -3.11 29.27
N ASP A 659 1.23 -2.36 30.29
CA ASP A 659 1.28 -2.82 31.70
C ASP A 659 0.11 -3.74 32.10
N ASN A 660 -0.59 -4.38 31.14
CA ASN A 660 -1.84 -5.12 31.38
C ASN A 660 -1.65 -6.64 31.60
N TYR A 661 -0.43 -7.16 31.51
CA TYR A 661 -0.14 -8.58 31.70
C TYR A 661 1.28 -8.80 32.24
N ASP A 662 1.56 -9.96 32.81
CA ASP A 662 2.89 -10.37 33.27
C ASP A 662 3.57 -11.33 32.29
N LEU A 663 4.91 -11.37 32.31
CA LEU A 663 5.72 -12.18 31.40
C LEU A 663 6.35 -13.35 32.13
N ILE A 664 6.21 -14.54 31.55
CA ILE A 664 6.84 -15.78 31.98
C ILE A 664 7.72 -16.27 30.83
N SER A 665 8.99 -16.61 31.12
CA SER A 665 9.87 -17.20 30.11
C SER A 665 9.42 -18.62 29.80
N MET A 666 9.50 -19.04 28.54
CA MET A 666 9.26 -20.44 28.14
C MET A 666 10.19 -21.45 28.84
N THR A 667 11.34 -21.00 29.34
CA THR A 667 12.26 -21.81 30.14
C THR A 667 11.84 -21.98 31.59
N ASP A 668 11.03 -21.06 32.10
CA ASP A 668 10.64 -21.02 33.51
C ASP A 668 9.43 -21.95 33.66
N PHE A 669 9.67 -23.09 34.30
CA PHE A 669 8.75 -24.23 34.36
C PHE A 669 7.43 -23.85 35.06
N ILE A 670 6.30 -24.15 34.41
CA ILE A 670 4.96 -24.11 35.02
C ILE A 670 4.82 -25.35 35.88
N ASP A 671 4.75 -25.18 37.19
CA ASP A 671 4.35 -26.25 38.11
C ASP A 671 2.82 -26.27 38.29
N GLU A 672 2.24 -27.36 38.80
CA GLU A 672 0.79 -27.51 39.05
C GLU A 672 0.20 -26.41 39.97
N SER A 673 1.06 -25.67 40.67
CA SER A 673 0.71 -24.55 41.54
C SER A 673 0.49 -23.21 40.81
N THR A 674 0.76 -23.13 39.51
CA THR A 674 0.64 -21.89 38.73
C THR A 674 -0.83 -21.56 38.48
N SER A 675 -1.27 -20.35 38.86
CA SER A 675 -2.64 -19.90 38.58
C SER A 675 -2.89 -19.86 37.07
N LEU A 676 -3.78 -20.74 36.60
CA LEU A 676 -4.19 -20.81 35.19
C LEU A 676 -5.21 -19.75 34.82
N ASP A 677 -5.72 -18.99 35.79
CA ASP A 677 -6.64 -17.91 35.51
C ASP A 677 -5.94 -16.85 34.63
N ARG A 678 -6.40 -16.73 33.39
CA ARG A 678 -5.87 -15.81 32.37
C ARG A 678 -4.41 -16.05 31.99
N LEU A 679 -4.02 -17.32 31.86
CA LEU A 679 -2.72 -17.72 31.30
C LEU A 679 -2.77 -17.89 29.78
N TYR A 680 -1.81 -17.29 29.07
CA TYR A 680 -1.71 -17.30 27.62
C TYR A 680 -0.29 -17.63 27.16
N ILE A 681 -0.12 -18.08 25.91
CA ILE A 681 1.15 -18.42 25.29
C ILE A 681 1.21 -17.81 23.89
N THR A 682 2.37 -17.23 23.53
CA THR A 682 2.67 -16.89 22.14
C THR A 682 3.52 -17.96 21.48
N ASN A 683 3.17 -18.39 20.27
CA ASN A 683 3.93 -19.46 19.60
C ASN A 683 5.16 -18.98 18.80
N PHE A 684 5.46 -17.68 18.78
CA PHE A 684 6.65 -17.15 18.13
C PHE A 684 7.92 -17.80 18.67
N GLY A 685 8.85 -18.19 17.80
CA GLY A 685 10.16 -18.75 18.17
C GLY A 685 10.15 -20.15 18.84
N ILE A 686 8.98 -20.73 19.13
CA ILE A 686 8.89 -22.05 19.80
C ILE A 686 9.55 -23.15 18.95
N PHE A 687 9.26 -23.15 17.64
CA PHE A 687 9.73 -24.19 16.73
C PHE A 687 11.21 -24.03 16.31
N GLU A 688 11.88 -22.95 16.72
CA GLU A 688 13.29 -22.67 16.39
C GLU A 688 14.27 -23.29 17.40
N ASN A 689 13.79 -23.70 18.57
CA ASN A 689 14.62 -24.25 19.65
C ASN A 689 13.97 -25.51 20.23
N THR A 690 14.75 -26.60 20.28
CA THR A 690 14.28 -27.91 20.76
C THR A 690 13.77 -27.89 22.20
N ASP A 691 14.38 -27.10 23.09
CA ASP A 691 13.96 -27.01 24.50
C ASP A 691 12.62 -26.29 24.62
N TYR A 692 12.41 -25.21 23.86
CA TYR A 692 11.13 -24.52 23.80
C TYR A 692 10.03 -25.40 23.23
N LEU A 693 10.35 -26.16 22.18
CA LEU A 693 9.42 -27.12 21.59
C LEU A 693 9.05 -28.23 22.58
N ASN A 694 10.03 -28.78 23.31
CA ASN A 694 9.77 -29.80 24.33
C ASN A 694 8.88 -29.27 25.46
N ASN A 695 9.16 -28.06 25.95
CA ASN A 695 8.32 -27.42 26.97
C ASN A 695 6.91 -27.12 26.45
N PHE A 696 6.80 -26.67 25.20
CA PHE A 696 5.49 -26.41 24.58
C PHE A 696 4.69 -27.70 24.44
N ASN A 697 5.33 -28.78 23.98
CA ASN A 697 4.69 -30.09 23.87
C ASN A 697 4.26 -30.64 25.23
N LYS A 698 5.04 -30.40 26.29
CA LYS A 698 4.66 -30.74 27.65
C LYS A 698 3.42 -29.97 28.10
N ILE A 699 3.38 -28.65 27.92
CA ILE A 699 2.19 -27.84 28.24
C ILE A 699 0.98 -28.31 27.42
N LYS A 700 1.19 -28.57 26.13
CA LYS A 700 0.18 -29.07 25.22
C LYS A 700 -0.31 -30.47 25.61
N HIS A 701 0.48 -31.28 26.29
CA HIS A 701 0.06 -32.57 26.86
C HIS A 701 -0.74 -32.37 28.16
N ASP A 702 -0.19 -31.59 29.09
CA ASP A 702 -0.68 -31.44 30.46
C ASP A 702 -1.89 -30.49 30.60
N PHE A 703 -2.16 -29.65 29.59
CA PHE A 703 -3.22 -28.65 29.60
C PHE A 703 -4.05 -28.65 28.30
N ASP A 704 -5.20 -27.97 28.34
CA ASP A 704 -5.98 -27.66 27.16
C ASP A 704 -5.58 -26.29 26.61
N LEU A 705 -5.25 -26.25 25.31
CA LEU A 705 -4.92 -25.02 24.61
C LEU A 705 -6.06 -24.58 23.71
N THR A 706 -6.27 -23.28 23.59
CA THR A 706 -7.26 -22.71 22.67
C THR A 706 -6.69 -21.46 22.01
N TYR A 707 -6.57 -21.45 20.69
CA TYR A 707 -6.26 -20.25 19.93
C TYR A 707 -7.30 -19.16 20.20
N LYS A 708 -6.80 -17.96 20.53
CA LYS A 708 -7.57 -16.71 20.62
C LYS A 708 -7.27 -15.78 19.47
N VAL A 709 -6.06 -15.85 18.93
CA VAL A 709 -5.61 -15.04 17.81
C VAL A 709 -4.72 -15.89 16.91
N ILE A 710 -4.95 -15.81 15.60
CA ILE A 710 -4.08 -16.38 14.57
C ILE A 710 -3.64 -15.25 13.64
N ASP A 711 -2.33 -15.06 13.49
CA ASP A 711 -1.78 -13.94 12.73
C ASP A 711 -0.32 -14.22 12.31
N CYS A 712 0.25 -13.35 11.48
CA CYS A 712 1.63 -13.42 11.00
C CYS A 712 2.00 -14.79 10.38
N ASP A 713 1.22 -15.29 9.44
CA ASP A 713 1.51 -16.57 8.79
C ASP A 713 1.65 -17.72 9.82
N ASP A 714 0.82 -17.67 10.86
CA ASP A 714 0.73 -18.56 12.02
C ASP A 714 1.93 -18.51 13.01
N GLN A 715 2.75 -17.46 12.95
CA GLN A 715 3.91 -17.29 13.84
C GLN A 715 3.65 -16.37 15.04
N CYS A 716 2.57 -15.57 15.02
CA CYS A 716 2.23 -14.61 16.09
C CYS A 716 0.96 -15.04 16.85
N ASN A 717 0.68 -16.33 16.93
CA ASN A 717 -0.57 -16.82 17.49
C ASN A 717 -0.57 -16.66 19.01
N ILE A 718 -1.75 -16.39 19.56
CA ILE A 718 -2.00 -16.33 21.00
C ILE A 718 -2.91 -17.49 21.37
N LEU A 719 -2.44 -18.35 22.26
CA LEU A 719 -3.17 -19.49 22.80
C LEU A 719 -3.50 -19.22 24.26
N LYS A 720 -4.72 -19.52 24.69
CA LYS A 720 -5.11 -19.57 26.10
C LYS A 720 -4.80 -20.96 26.65
N VAL A 721 -4.33 -21.01 27.88
CA VAL A 721 -4.10 -22.25 28.64
C VAL A 721 -5.25 -22.44 29.62
N ASP A 722 -5.86 -23.61 29.59
CA ASP A 722 -6.96 -24.02 30.48
C ASP A 722 -6.67 -25.41 31.06
N ASN A 723 -7.31 -25.72 32.19
CA ASN A 723 -7.28 -27.08 32.76
C ASN A 723 -7.78 -28.11 31.75
N LEU A 724 -7.16 -29.31 31.77
CA LEU A 724 -7.64 -30.44 30.99
C LEU A 724 -9.12 -30.72 31.30
N LYS A 725 -9.94 -30.70 30.26
CA LYS A 725 -11.34 -31.10 30.33
C LYS A 725 -11.57 -32.31 29.45
N GLN A 726 -12.45 -33.20 29.91
CA GLN A 726 -12.96 -34.26 29.05
C GLN A 726 -13.61 -33.64 27.82
N LYS A 727 -13.23 -34.12 26.63
CA LYS A 727 -13.80 -33.63 25.37
C LYS A 727 -15.18 -34.23 25.19
N ILE A 728 -16.19 -33.36 25.11
CA ILE A 728 -17.58 -33.75 24.87
C ILE A 728 -17.92 -33.32 23.45
N SER A 729 -18.40 -34.27 22.65
CA SER A 729 -18.81 -34.02 21.27
C SER A 729 -20.06 -33.12 21.23
N PRO A 730 -20.03 -31.99 20.50
CA PRO A 730 -21.22 -31.19 20.24
C PRO A 730 -22.26 -32.01 19.47
N ILE A 731 -23.53 -31.86 19.82
CA ILE A 731 -24.63 -32.51 19.08
C ILE A 731 -25.05 -31.56 17.94
N PRO A 732 -24.89 -31.95 16.66
CA PRO A 732 -25.29 -31.11 15.55
C PRO A 732 -26.81 -30.98 15.49
N ILE A 733 -27.29 -29.80 15.08
CA ILE A 733 -28.71 -29.50 14.94
C ILE A 733 -29.14 -29.96 13.54
N SER A 734 -30.21 -30.76 13.49
CA SER A 734 -30.82 -31.14 12.23
C SER A 734 -31.80 -30.07 11.75
N ILE A 735 -31.88 -29.83 10.44
CA ILE A 735 -32.90 -28.91 9.89
C ILE A 735 -34.30 -29.52 10.02
N ASN A 736 -34.44 -30.82 9.77
CA ASN A 736 -35.74 -31.47 9.86
C ASN A 736 -36.10 -31.86 11.31
N ASN A 737 -37.34 -32.31 11.51
CA ASN A 737 -37.86 -32.72 12.82
C ASN A 737 -37.24 -34.02 13.38
N LYS A 738 -36.15 -34.55 12.80
CA LYS A 738 -35.48 -35.77 13.25
C LYS A 738 -34.29 -35.40 14.15
N LEU A 739 -34.24 -36.00 15.34
CA LEU A 739 -33.14 -35.78 16.27
C LEU A 739 -31.89 -36.54 15.82
N PHE A 740 -30.74 -35.85 15.79
CA PHE A 740 -29.45 -36.47 15.56
C PHE A 740 -29.00 -37.22 16.82
N ASN A 741 -28.82 -38.55 16.72
CA ASN A 741 -28.40 -39.39 17.84
C ASN A 741 -26.95 -39.85 17.68
N LEU A 742 -26.05 -39.19 18.41
CA LEU A 742 -24.61 -39.49 18.41
C LEU A 742 -24.30 -40.95 18.82
N ASN A 743 -25.09 -41.51 19.74
CA ASN A 743 -24.90 -42.88 20.26
C ASN A 743 -25.23 -43.95 19.22
N SER A 744 -25.92 -43.60 18.13
CA SER A 744 -26.19 -44.54 17.03
C SER A 744 -24.99 -44.77 16.11
N LEU A 745 -23.92 -43.97 16.27
CA LEU A 745 -22.72 -44.02 15.44
C LEU A 745 -21.61 -44.92 16.05
N THR A 746 -21.97 -45.87 16.91
CA THR A 746 -21.01 -46.73 17.65
C THR A 746 -20.79 -48.11 17.00
N GLY A 747 -20.95 -48.23 15.68
CA GLY A 747 -20.84 -49.49 14.93
C GLY A 747 -20.78 -49.26 13.42
N ASN A 748 -21.33 -50.18 12.61
CA ASN A 748 -21.50 -49.95 11.17
C ASN A 748 -22.54 -48.86 10.93
N TYR A 749 -22.15 -47.74 10.34
CA TYR A 749 -23.09 -46.68 9.96
C TYR A 749 -22.79 -46.16 8.55
N SER A 750 -23.80 -45.58 7.93
CA SER A 750 -23.65 -44.90 6.65
C SER A 750 -24.19 -43.49 6.72
N PHE A 751 -23.57 -42.58 5.97
CA PHE A 751 -24.05 -41.21 5.81
C PHE A 751 -23.83 -40.75 4.38
N THR A 752 -24.61 -39.78 3.96
CA THR A 752 -24.56 -39.25 2.59
C THR A 752 -24.16 -37.78 2.60
N VAL A 753 -23.35 -37.37 1.62
CA VAL A 753 -23.05 -35.96 1.35
C VAL A 753 -23.57 -35.60 -0.03
N MET A 754 -24.33 -34.51 -0.12
CA MET A 754 -24.94 -34.06 -1.37
C MET A 754 -25.14 -32.55 -1.42
N SER A 755 -25.24 -32.01 -2.63
CA SER A 755 -25.49 -30.59 -2.90
C SER A 755 -26.70 -30.45 -3.83
N HIS A 756 -27.60 -29.53 -3.52
CA HIS A 756 -28.69 -29.15 -4.43
C HIS A 756 -29.19 -27.75 -4.09
N GLU A 757 -29.33 -26.89 -5.10
CA GLU A 757 -29.88 -25.56 -4.94
C GLU A 757 -31.42 -25.60 -5.01
N PHE A 758 -32.12 -25.22 -3.95
CA PHE A 758 -33.57 -25.05 -3.98
C PHE A 758 -33.88 -23.58 -4.27
N ALA A 759 -34.11 -23.26 -5.55
CA ALA A 759 -34.39 -21.91 -6.04
C ALA A 759 -35.82 -21.78 -6.62
N PRO A 760 -36.88 -21.81 -5.79
CA PRO A 760 -38.24 -21.47 -6.23
C PRO A 760 -38.33 -20.04 -6.77
N THR A 761 -38.92 -19.90 -7.96
CA THR A 761 -39.20 -18.60 -8.59
C THR A 761 -40.31 -17.83 -7.88
N GLU A 762 -41.26 -18.54 -7.26
CA GLU A 762 -42.41 -18.02 -6.51
C GLU A 762 -42.69 -18.92 -5.28
N PRO A 763 -43.16 -18.41 -4.13
CA PRO A 763 -43.42 -19.22 -2.92
C PRO A 763 -44.46 -20.33 -3.07
N SER A 764 -45.25 -20.28 -4.15
CA SER A 764 -46.40 -21.16 -4.39
C SER A 764 -46.12 -22.33 -5.35
N GLU A 765 -44.98 -22.37 -6.02
CA GLU A 765 -44.62 -23.46 -6.95
C GLU A 765 -43.18 -23.97 -6.71
N LEU A 766 -43.02 -25.28 -6.51
CA LEU A 766 -41.70 -25.89 -6.65
C LEU A 766 -41.28 -25.84 -8.12
N PRO A 767 -40.05 -25.38 -8.43
CA PRO A 767 -39.44 -25.52 -9.75
C PRO A 767 -39.52 -26.95 -10.24
N TYR A 768 -39.66 -27.14 -11.55
CA TYR A 768 -39.69 -28.46 -12.17
C TYR A 768 -38.48 -29.32 -11.75
N ASP A 769 -37.27 -28.73 -11.74
CA ASP A 769 -36.03 -29.42 -11.38
C ASP A 769 -36.03 -29.87 -9.91
N THR A 770 -36.57 -29.06 -9.00
CA THR A 770 -36.72 -29.43 -7.59
C THR A 770 -37.79 -30.52 -7.40
N LYS A 771 -38.89 -30.51 -8.16
CA LYS A 771 -39.89 -31.60 -8.13
C LYS A 771 -39.30 -32.91 -8.64
N VAL A 772 -38.51 -32.85 -9.73
CA VAL A 772 -37.80 -34.01 -10.28
C VAL A 772 -36.78 -34.52 -9.27
N PHE A 773 -35.95 -33.66 -8.69
CA PHE A 773 -35.00 -34.01 -7.62
C PHE A 773 -35.69 -34.68 -6.43
N VAL A 774 -36.76 -34.08 -5.89
CA VAL A 774 -37.50 -34.65 -4.76
C VAL A 774 -38.14 -35.99 -5.14
N SER A 775 -38.72 -36.11 -6.33
CA SER A 775 -39.31 -37.37 -6.82
C SER A 775 -38.26 -38.47 -7.02
N ASN A 776 -37.09 -38.13 -7.55
CA ASN A 776 -35.96 -39.06 -7.71
C ASN A 776 -35.42 -39.46 -6.35
N LEU A 777 -35.27 -38.56 -5.39
CA LEU A 777 -34.78 -38.90 -4.05
C LEU A 777 -35.79 -39.74 -3.23
N LEU A 778 -37.09 -39.52 -3.44
CA LEU A 778 -38.15 -40.33 -2.83
C LEU A 778 -38.31 -41.71 -3.50
N SER A 779 -38.02 -41.83 -4.80
CA SER A 779 -38.10 -43.09 -5.55
C SER A 779 -36.80 -43.91 -5.60
N THR A 780 -35.66 -43.30 -5.26
CA THR A 780 -34.34 -43.95 -5.19
C THR A 780 -34.13 -44.70 -3.88
N ASN A 781 -33.15 -45.62 -3.89
CA ASN A 781 -32.73 -46.43 -2.73
C ASN A 781 -32.28 -45.61 -1.51
N LEU A 782 -32.07 -44.28 -1.59
CA LEU A 782 -31.62 -43.46 -0.46
C LEU A 782 -32.59 -43.48 0.73
N ASN A 783 -33.89 -43.25 0.49
CA ASN A 783 -34.89 -43.29 1.56
C ASN A 783 -35.25 -44.71 2.03
N GLN A 784 -34.86 -45.72 1.24
CA GLN A 784 -35.12 -47.14 1.52
C GLN A 784 -33.93 -47.84 2.18
N THR A 785 -32.71 -47.28 2.08
CA THR A 785 -31.50 -47.83 2.72
C THR A 785 -31.28 -47.18 4.10
N PRO A 786 -30.89 -47.95 5.13
CA PRO A 786 -30.59 -47.38 6.44
C PRO A 786 -29.37 -46.45 6.35
N GLN A 787 -29.57 -45.16 6.63
CA GLN A 787 -28.48 -44.20 6.81
C GLN A 787 -28.69 -43.41 8.11
N ALA A 788 -27.57 -43.12 8.78
CA ALA A 788 -27.56 -42.47 10.08
C ALA A 788 -27.86 -40.97 9.98
N PHE A 789 -27.39 -40.31 8.91
CA PHE A 789 -27.66 -38.90 8.62
C PHE A 789 -27.29 -38.55 7.17
N THR A 790 -27.72 -37.38 6.72
CA THR A 790 -27.27 -36.75 5.46
C THR A 790 -26.75 -35.35 5.71
N ILE A 791 -25.69 -34.96 5.00
CA ILE A 791 -25.14 -33.60 5.01
C ILE A 791 -25.47 -32.94 3.68
N PHE A 792 -26.17 -31.81 3.74
CA PHE A 792 -26.33 -30.91 2.60
C PHE A 792 -25.26 -29.83 2.62
N THR A 793 -24.53 -29.71 1.53
CA THR A 793 -23.41 -28.79 1.37
C THR A 793 -23.84 -27.53 0.63
N GLY A 794 -24.16 -26.46 1.36
CA GLY A 794 -24.37 -25.10 0.85
C GLY A 794 -25.56 -24.88 -0.10
N ASP A 795 -25.89 -23.61 -0.33
CA ASP A 795 -26.87 -23.11 -1.31
C ASP A 795 -28.24 -23.79 -1.35
N ILE A 796 -28.71 -24.35 -0.23
CA ILE A 796 -30.08 -24.88 -0.16
C ILE A 796 -31.11 -23.81 -0.58
N VAL A 797 -30.88 -22.51 -0.34
CA VAL A 797 -31.83 -21.44 -0.71
C VAL A 797 -31.15 -20.19 -1.32
N HIS A 798 -31.56 -19.81 -2.54
CA HIS A 798 -30.94 -18.77 -3.39
C HIS A 798 -30.92 -17.33 -2.77
N LYS A 799 -31.73 -17.01 -1.74
CA LYS A 799 -31.91 -15.61 -1.26
C LYS A 799 -31.79 -15.34 0.24
N LYS A 800 -31.32 -16.30 1.05
CA LYS A 800 -31.08 -16.08 2.50
C LYS A 800 -32.33 -15.57 3.28
N GLU A 801 -33.54 -15.79 2.78
CA GLU A 801 -34.78 -15.53 3.52
C GLU A 801 -35.20 -16.81 4.25
N ASP A 802 -35.41 -16.72 5.57
CA ASP A 802 -35.80 -17.83 6.45
C ASP A 802 -37.08 -18.55 5.98
N SER A 803 -37.94 -17.88 5.22
CA SER A 803 -39.16 -18.44 4.65
C SER A 803 -38.90 -19.65 3.76
N TRP A 804 -37.76 -19.69 3.05
CA TRP A 804 -37.42 -20.76 2.12
C TRP A 804 -36.96 -22.06 2.78
N ILE A 805 -36.44 -21.99 4.01
CA ILE A 805 -36.10 -23.18 4.81
C ILE A 805 -37.37 -23.94 5.17
N ASN A 806 -38.45 -23.25 5.55
CA ASN A 806 -39.74 -23.90 5.82
C ASN A 806 -40.29 -24.65 4.59
N TYR A 807 -40.03 -24.14 3.38
CA TYR A 807 -40.41 -24.83 2.14
C TYR A 807 -39.54 -26.06 1.89
N PHE A 808 -38.23 -25.96 2.09
CA PHE A 808 -37.33 -27.12 2.07
C PHE A 808 -37.79 -28.18 3.09
N ASP A 809 -38.13 -27.80 4.32
CA ASP A 809 -38.62 -28.74 5.33
C ASP A 809 -39.96 -29.36 4.95
N THR A 810 -40.89 -28.58 4.41
CA THR A 810 -42.22 -29.06 4.01
C THR A 810 -42.15 -30.08 2.88
N TYR A 811 -41.32 -29.82 1.87
CA TYR A 811 -41.28 -30.62 0.65
C TYR A 811 -40.17 -31.69 0.64
N PHE A 812 -39.19 -31.58 1.53
CA PHE A 812 -38.05 -32.49 1.58
C PHE A 812 -37.72 -32.92 3.01
N GLY A 813 -37.43 -31.97 3.90
CA GLY A 813 -36.91 -32.27 5.25
C GLY A 813 -37.80 -33.22 6.05
N ASN A 814 -39.12 -33.00 6.03
CA ASN A 814 -40.11 -33.82 6.76
C ASN A 814 -40.35 -35.20 6.13
N LEU A 815 -40.01 -35.40 4.86
CA LEU A 815 -40.17 -36.69 4.18
C LEU A 815 -38.97 -37.63 4.40
N ALA A 816 -37.81 -37.09 4.78
CA ALA A 816 -36.63 -37.88 5.06
C ALA A 816 -36.77 -38.69 6.37
N ASN A 817 -36.41 -39.98 6.31
CA ASN A 817 -36.45 -40.87 7.47
C ASN A 817 -35.22 -40.75 8.39
N TYR A 818 -34.32 -39.82 8.10
CA TYR A 818 -33.03 -39.62 8.76
C TYR A 818 -32.80 -38.13 9.08
N PRO A 819 -31.92 -37.80 10.05
CA PRO A 819 -31.47 -36.43 10.31
C PRO A 819 -30.76 -35.83 9.10
N ILE A 820 -31.09 -34.58 8.78
CA ILE A 820 -30.43 -33.76 7.77
C ILE A 820 -29.63 -32.65 8.45
N LEU A 821 -28.32 -32.65 8.22
CA LEU A 821 -27.39 -31.63 8.70
C LEU A 821 -27.05 -30.66 7.57
N HIS A 822 -26.78 -29.40 7.89
CA HIS A 822 -26.52 -28.36 6.89
C HIS A 822 -25.75 -27.18 7.48
N ASN A 823 -25.09 -26.47 6.58
CA ASN A 823 -24.47 -25.17 6.81
C ASN A 823 -25.47 -24.02 6.48
N SER A 824 -26.25 -23.56 7.47
CA SER A 824 -27.20 -22.44 7.34
C SER A 824 -26.89 -21.28 8.30
N LYS A 825 -27.30 -20.06 7.92
CA LYS A 825 -27.09 -18.81 8.67
C LYS A 825 -27.76 -18.71 10.04
N LYS A 826 -28.65 -19.63 10.44
CA LYS A 826 -29.13 -19.69 11.84
C LYS A 826 -28.17 -20.53 12.69
N THR A 827 -27.04 -19.93 13.07
CA THR A 827 -26.14 -20.28 14.18
C THR A 827 -25.65 -21.74 14.32
N PRO A 828 -24.32 -22.00 14.30
CA PRO A 828 -23.28 -21.36 13.51
C PRO A 828 -23.17 -22.00 12.11
N SER A 829 -22.78 -21.21 11.11
CA SER A 829 -22.57 -21.65 9.70
C SER A 829 -21.47 -22.72 9.56
N TYR A 830 -20.72 -22.99 10.62
CA TYR A 830 -19.67 -23.99 10.66
C TYR A 830 -19.69 -24.62 12.04
N TYR A 831 -19.53 -25.93 12.09
CA TYR A 831 -19.60 -26.68 13.34
C TYR A 831 -18.81 -27.97 13.20
N ARG A 832 -18.58 -28.62 14.33
CA ARG A 832 -17.88 -29.89 14.40
C ARG A 832 -18.60 -30.83 15.35
N PHE A 833 -18.41 -32.12 15.13
CA PHE A 833 -18.80 -33.16 16.07
C PHE A 833 -17.90 -34.37 15.82
N PHE A 834 -17.84 -35.28 16.77
CA PHE A 834 -17.03 -36.49 16.66
C PHE A 834 -17.72 -37.68 17.32
N THR A 835 -17.36 -38.88 16.87
CA THR A 835 -17.70 -40.17 17.45
C THR A 835 -16.47 -40.71 18.19
N ASN A 836 -16.47 -41.99 18.58
CA ASN A 836 -15.27 -42.60 19.17
C ASN A 836 -14.10 -42.66 18.17
N ASN A 837 -14.39 -42.80 16.87
CA ASN A 837 -13.35 -43.06 15.87
C ASN A 837 -13.34 -42.06 14.68
N ASP A 838 -14.35 -41.21 14.55
CA ASP A 838 -14.51 -40.33 13.39
C ASP A 838 -14.77 -38.89 13.83
N TYR A 839 -14.13 -37.94 13.16
CA TYR A 839 -14.23 -36.51 13.46
C TYR A 839 -14.77 -35.75 12.24
N PHE A 840 -15.75 -34.89 12.45
CA PHE A 840 -16.44 -34.15 11.39
C PHE A 840 -16.25 -32.65 11.59
N ILE A 841 -15.80 -31.96 10.54
CA ILE A 841 -15.65 -30.50 10.47
C ILE A 841 -16.47 -30.03 9.28
N ILE A 842 -17.47 -29.19 9.55
CA ILE A 842 -18.32 -28.57 8.53
C ILE A 842 -17.96 -27.10 8.48
N LEU A 843 -17.60 -26.61 7.29
CA LEU A 843 -17.18 -25.24 7.03
C LEU A 843 -18.20 -24.47 6.21
N SER A 844 -17.98 -23.15 6.10
CA SER A 844 -18.76 -22.24 5.27
C SER A 844 -17.88 -21.23 4.56
N LEU A 845 -17.05 -21.71 3.62
CA LEU A 845 -16.20 -20.81 2.84
C LEU A 845 -17.00 -19.91 1.89
N ASN A 846 -16.46 -18.74 1.60
CA ASN A 846 -17.04 -17.84 0.59
C ASN A 846 -16.83 -18.39 -0.84
N GLU A 847 -17.44 -17.74 -1.83
CA GLU A 847 -17.35 -18.12 -3.25
C GLU A 847 -15.92 -18.12 -3.82
N ASN A 848 -14.95 -17.53 -3.11
CA ASN A 848 -13.53 -17.51 -3.49
C ASN A 848 -12.70 -18.58 -2.75
N SER A 849 -13.35 -19.50 -2.04
CA SER A 849 -12.69 -20.51 -1.18
C SER A 849 -11.85 -19.91 -0.05
N GLU A 850 -12.25 -18.75 0.47
CA GLU A 850 -11.59 -18.06 1.60
C GLU A 850 -12.39 -18.24 2.90
N VAL A 851 -11.67 -18.30 4.02
CA VAL A 851 -12.23 -18.30 5.37
C VAL A 851 -12.09 -16.93 6.03
N ASP A 852 -13.08 -16.57 6.85
CA ASP A 852 -12.93 -15.45 7.78
C ASP A 852 -12.04 -15.82 8.99
N ALA A 853 -11.70 -14.81 9.80
CA ALA A 853 -10.81 -15.00 10.95
C ALA A 853 -11.41 -15.93 12.03
N ASP A 854 -12.74 -15.93 12.21
CA ASP A 854 -13.43 -16.73 13.22
C ASP A 854 -13.52 -18.20 12.80
N GLN A 855 -13.79 -18.47 11.52
CA GLN A 855 -13.72 -19.79 10.91
C GLN A 855 -12.31 -20.37 10.95
N LYS A 856 -11.29 -19.56 10.63
CA LYS A 856 -9.90 -19.99 10.75
C LYS A 856 -9.57 -20.38 12.20
N LEU A 857 -10.01 -19.57 13.17
CA LEU A 857 -9.85 -19.86 14.59
C LEU A 857 -10.56 -21.15 15.01
N PHE A 858 -11.77 -21.36 14.51
CA PHE A 858 -12.57 -22.56 14.74
C PHE A 858 -11.85 -23.82 14.25
N VAL A 859 -11.33 -23.83 13.02
CA VAL A 859 -10.61 -24.99 12.45
C VAL A 859 -9.36 -25.32 13.25
N TYR A 860 -8.56 -24.31 13.60
CA TYR A 860 -7.32 -24.53 14.36
C TYR A 860 -7.61 -25.06 15.77
N ASN A 861 -8.68 -24.59 16.40
CA ASN A 861 -9.12 -25.11 17.69
C ASN A 861 -9.69 -26.53 17.59
N ALA A 862 -10.37 -26.88 16.49
CA ALA A 862 -10.80 -28.25 16.23
C ALA A 862 -9.60 -29.21 16.11
N PHE A 863 -8.51 -28.78 15.47
CA PHE A 863 -7.28 -29.58 15.42
C PHE A 863 -6.59 -29.74 16.77
N LEU A 864 -6.55 -28.70 17.62
CA LEU A 864 -6.06 -28.86 19.00
C LEU A 864 -6.90 -29.85 19.82
N GLU A 865 -8.21 -29.89 19.57
CA GLU A 865 -9.07 -30.89 20.21
C GLU A 865 -8.82 -32.29 19.67
N LEU A 866 -8.66 -32.44 18.36
CA LEU A 866 -8.38 -33.71 17.70
C LEU A 866 -7.12 -34.40 18.26
N GLU A 867 -6.09 -33.62 18.60
CA GLU A 867 -4.87 -34.13 19.26
C GLU A 867 -5.12 -34.76 20.63
N LYS A 868 -6.22 -34.37 21.30
CA LYS A 868 -6.66 -34.93 22.60
C LYS A 868 -7.57 -36.14 22.42
N LEU A 869 -7.82 -36.58 21.19
CA LEU A 869 -8.71 -37.69 20.85
C LEU A 869 -7.94 -38.77 20.07
N PRO A 870 -7.10 -39.58 20.75
CA PRO A 870 -6.18 -40.51 20.11
C PRO A 870 -6.87 -41.69 19.39
N ASP A 871 -8.14 -41.97 19.72
CA ASP A 871 -8.91 -43.08 19.13
C ASP A 871 -9.49 -42.72 17.75
N ILE A 872 -9.47 -41.44 17.36
CA ILE A 872 -9.93 -41.01 16.04
C ILE A 872 -9.02 -41.58 14.95
N LYS A 873 -9.63 -42.14 13.92
CA LYS A 873 -8.96 -42.71 12.74
C LYS A 873 -9.31 -41.96 11.45
N ASN A 874 -10.50 -41.36 11.38
CA ASN A 874 -10.97 -40.66 10.19
C ASN A 874 -11.36 -39.22 10.51
N VAL A 875 -11.02 -38.29 9.61
CA VAL A 875 -11.46 -36.89 9.65
C VAL A 875 -12.17 -36.54 8.37
N PHE A 876 -13.41 -36.08 8.49
CA PHE A 876 -14.24 -35.59 7.38
C PHE A 876 -14.30 -34.07 7.43
N ILE A 877 -13.86 -33.41 6.37
CA ILE A 877 -13.93 -31.95 6.22
C ILE A 877 -14.80 -31.64 5.02
N ILE A 878 -15.90 -30.94 5.27
CA ILE A 878 -17.00 -30.81 4.32
C ILE A 878 -17.35 -29.34 4.16
N ASP A 879 -17.37 -28.87 2.92
CA ASP A 879 -17.76 -27.51 2.56
C ASP A 879 -18.38 -27.45 1.16
N HIS A 880 -19.07 -26.35 0.83
CA HIS A 880 -19.63 -26.15 -0.50
C HIS A 880 -18.61 -25.57 -1.49
N ASN A 881 -17.77 -24.63 -1.07
CA ASN A 881 -16.88 -23.80 -1.88
C ASN A 881 -15.38 -24.11 -1.70
N LEU A 882 -14.99 -25.20 -1.02
CA LEU A 882 -13.58 -25.55 -0.80
C LEU A 882 -12.94 -26.08 -2.09
N ASP A 883 -12.27 -25.22 -2.86
CA ASP A 883 -11.71 -25.60 -4.17
C ASP A 883 -10.34 -26.31 -4.04
N TRP A 884 -10.31 -27.62 -3.83
CA TRP A 884 -9.04 -28.36 -3.88
C TRP A 884 -8.54 -28.61 -5.32
N GLN A 885 -9.35 -28.32 -6.34
CA GLN A 885 -9.05 -28.58 -7.75
C GLN A 885 -8.17 -27.48 -8.37
N ASN A 886 -8.16 -26.28 -7.78
CA ASN A 886 -7.23 -25.19 -8.11
C ASN A 886 -6.36 -24.76 -6.92
N PRO A 887 -5.31 -25.53 -6.58
CA PRO A 887 -4.43 -25.22 -5.45
C PRO A 887 -3.47 -24.03 -5.70
N THR A 888 -3.51 -23.41 -6.89
CA THR A 888 -2.54 -22.36 -7.27
C THR A 888 -2.90 -20.96 -6.78
N SER A 889 -4.13 -20.75 -6.28
CA SER A 889 -4.52 -19.47 -5.69
C SER A 889 -4.02 -19.35 -4.25
N GLU A 890 -3.19 -18.34 -3.96
CA GLU A 890 -2.69 -18.07 -2.59
C GLU A 890 -3.82 -17.72 -1.59
N THR A 891 -5.01 -17.35 -2.10
CA THR A 891 -6.19 -17.04 -1.26
C THR A 891 -6.99 -18.27 -0.86
N ASN A 892 -6.74 -19.42 -1.48
CA ASN A 892 -7.52 -20.63 -1.25
C ASN A 892 -7.15 -21.30 0.09
N PHE A 893 -8.14 -21.51 0.95
CA PHE A 893 -7.92 -22.07 2.28
C PHE A 893 -7.39 -23.51 2.26
N ILE A 894 -7.57 -24.27 1.17
CA ILE A 894 -7.12 -25.67 1.07
C ILE A 894 -5.63 -25.81 1.36
N ALA A 895 -4.80 -24.89 0.88
CA ALA A 895 -3.35 -24.93 1.10
C ALA A 895 -2.98 -24.79 2.59
N THR A 896 -3.72 -23.96 3.33
CA THR A 896 -3.55 -23.82 4.78
C THR A 896 -4.02 -25.07 5.51
N LEU A 897 -5.14 -25.65 5.07
CA LEU A 897 -5.74 -26.83 5.66
C LEU A 897 -4.85 -28.07 5.50
N GLU A 898 -4.33 -28.33 4.30
CA GLU A 898 -3.43 -29.46 4.02
C GLU A 898 -2.16 -29.39 4.87
N LYS A 899 -1.57 -28.19 5.00
CA LYS A 899 -0.40 -27.97 5.85
C LYS A 899 -0.65 -28.36 7.30
N LYS A 900 -1.84 -28.07 7.83
CA LYS A 900 -2.23 -28.43 9.19
C LYS A 900 -2.55 -29.92 9.34
N LEU A 901 -3.24 -30.51 8.37
CA LEU A 901 -3.54 -31.95 8.35
C LEU A 901 -2.29 -32.82 8.20
N ALA A 902 -1.20 -32.29 7.67
CA ALA A 902 0.09 -32.97 7.62
C ALA A 902 0.66 -33.28 9.03
N GLU A 903 0.22 -32.56 10.07
CA GLU A 903 0.59 -32.83 11.47
C GLU A 903 -0.04 -34.15 11.99
N PHE A 904 -1.00 -34.73 11.25
CA PHE A 904 -1.72 -35.96 11.59
C PHE A 904 -1.49 -37.05 10.51
N PRO A 905 -0.31 -37.68 10.41
CA PRO A 905 0.01 -38.64 9.36
C PRO A 905 -0.77 -39.96 9.47
N GLU A 906 -1.28 -40.29 10.65
CA GLU A 906 -1.98 -41.56 10.88
C GLU A 906 -3.46 -41.54 10.50
N LEU A 907 -4.07 -40.37 10.39
CA LEU A 907 -5.50 -40.20 10.11
C LEU A 907 -5.80 -40.35 8.62
N ASN A 908 -6.89 -41.03 8.29
CA ASN A 908 -7.50 -40.96 6.96
C ASN A 908 -8.28 -39.64 6.86
N LYS A 909 -8.00 -38.84 5.83
CA LYS A 909 -8.59 -37.51 5.66
C LYS A 909 -9.53 -37.53 4.47
N PHE A 910 -10.76 -37.07 4.65
CA PHE A 910 -11.78 -37.01 3.60
C PHE A 910 -12.19 -35.55 3.42
N ILE A 911 -11.72 -34.92 2.34
CA ILE A 911 -12.00 -33.52 2.00
C ILE A 911 -13.05 -33.49 0.89
N ILE A 912 -14.22 -32.93 1.17
CA ILE A 912 -15.39 -33.02 0.30
C ILE A 912 -15.88 -31.61 -0.05
N THR A 913 -15.96 -31.32 -1.35
CA THR A 913 -16.45 -30.05 -1.90
C THR A 913 -17.56 -30.26 -2.93
N SER A 914 -18.37 -29.23 -3.15
CA SER A 914 -19.57 -29.32 -4.00
C SER A 914 -19.53 -28.46 -5.25
N ASN A 915 -19.11 -27.20 -5.11
CA ASN A 915 -18.98 -26.20 -6.18
C ASN A 915 -17.52 -26.13 -6.68
N HIS A 916 -17.30 -25.45 -7.81
CA HIS A 916 -16.03 -25.26 -8.55
C HIS A 916 -15.70 -26.27 -9.67
N ALA A 917 -16.60 -26.42 -10.64
CA ALA A 917 -16.19 -26.76 -12.01
C ALA A 917 -16.07 -25.48 -12.83
N ASN A 918 -14.85 -24.96 -13.00
CA ASN A 918 -14.62 -23.89 -13.96
C ASN A 918 -14.99 -24.44 -15.35
N SER A 919 -15.96 -23.85 -16.04
CA SER A 919 -16.57 -24.32 -17.30
C SER A 919 -15.61 -24.46 -18.50
N LYS A 920 -14.29 -24.31 -18.27
CA LYS A 920 -13.20 -24.43 -19.24
C LYS A 920 -12.22 -25.56 -18.95
N ILE A 921 -12.38 -26.32 -17.87
CA ILE A 921 -11.53 -27.48 -17.59
C ILE A 921 -12.36 -28.73 -17.86
N ASP A 922 -12.36 -29.14 -19.13
CA ASP A 922 -12.87 -30.44 -19.57
C ASP A 922 -12.10 -31.55 -18.80
N GLU A 923 -12.85 -32.39 -18.08
CA GLU A 923 -12.38 -33.55 -17.28
C GLU A 923 -11.69 -33.24 -15.95
N LEU A 924 -12.40 -32.64 -14.99
CA LEU A 924 -11.97 -32.59 -13.59
C LEU A 924 -12.17 -33.93 -12.88
N THR A 925 -11.11 -34.46 -12.26
CA THR A 925 -11.13 -35.63 -11.38
C THR A 925 -12.11 -35.38 -10.23
N ILE A 926 -13.23 -36.11 -10.25
CA ILE A 926 -14.29 -36.08 -9.22
C ILE A 926 -13.78 -36.63 -7.89
N TYR A 927 -12.80 -37.53 -7.96
CA TYR A 927 -12.11 -38.13 -6.83
C TYR A 927 -10.60 -38.11 -7.06
N LYS A 928 -9.83 -37.78 -6.02
CA LYS A 928 -8.37 -37.90 -6.01
C LYS A 928 -7.94 -38.50 -4.69
N GLU A 929 -7.05 -39.48 -4.73
CA GLU A 929 -6.41 -40.06 -3.55
C GLU A 929 -4.94 -39.70 -3.54
N ASP A 930 -4.47 -39.14 -2.43
CA ASP A 930 -3.07 -39.03 -2.11
C ASP A 930 -2.69 -40.08 -1.06
N GLN A 931 -2.10 -41.17 -1.54
CA GLN A 931 -1.67 -42.28 -0.70
C GLN A 931 -0.57 -41.89 0.29
N ALA A 932 0.27 -40.89 -0.03
CA ALA A 932 1.35 -40.46 0.86
C ALA A 932 0.80 -39.76 2.12
N THR A 933 -0.29 -39.03 1.97
CA THR A 933 -0.91 -38.26 3.05
C THR A 933 -2.17 -38.91 3.63
N LYS A 934 -2.60 -40.05 3.07
CA LYS A 934 -3.89 -40.74 3.32
C LYS A 934 -5.09 -39.79 3.15
N THR A 935 -5.03 -38.94 2.12
CA THR A 935 -6.04 -37.91 1.86
C THR A 935 -6.88 -38.27 0.64
N HIS A 936 -8.19 -38.30 0.84
CA HIS A 936 -9.21 -38.54 -0.17
C HIS A 936 -9.95 -37.23 -0.45
N PHE A 937 -9.87 -36.77 -1.69
CA PHE A 937 -10.53 -35.56 -2.15
C PHE A 937 -11.74 -35.91 -3.01
N PHE A 938 -12.86 -35.23 -2.77
CA PHE A 938 -14.11 -35.39 -3.51
C PHE A 938 -14.60 -34.02 -3.97
N ALA A 939 -15.06 -33.91 -5.22
CA ALA A 939 -15.58 -32.67 -5.81
C ALA A 939 -16.80 -32.91 -6.71
N ASN A 940 -17.41 -31.82 -7.15
CA ASN A 940 -18.43 -31.77 -8.20
C ASN A 940 -19.68 -32.62 -7.89
N LEU A 941 -20.31 -32.32 -6.75
CA LEU A 941 -21.58 -32.91 -6.33
C LEU A 941 -22.79 -32.26 -7.04
N SER A 942 -22.61 -31.14 -7.75
CA SER A 942 -23.66 -30.44 -8.51
C SER A 942 -23.37 -30.47 -10.03
N ASN A 943 -23.70 -31.56 -10.72
CA ASN A 943 -23.40 -31.69 -12.15
C ASN A 943 -24.67 -31.53 -13.01
N ASN A 944 -24.95 -30.29 -13.42
CA ASN A 944 -26.07 -29.84 -14.28
C ASN A 944 -27.48 -30.19 -13.77
N ALA A 945 -28.47 -29.33 -14.09
CA ALA A 945 -29.85 -29.38 -13.60
C ALA A 945 -30.58 -30.75 -13.76
N ASP A 946 -30.03 -31.67 -14.56
CA ASP A 946 -30.66 -32.95 -14.92
C ASP A 946 -30.14 -34.18 -14.13
N ASN A 947 -29.02 -34.12 -13.40
CA ASN A 947 -28.46 -35.29 -12.67
C ASN A 947 -28.17 -34.99 -11.20
N THR A 948 -28.73 -35.81 -10.30
CA THR A 948 -28.50 -35.69 -8.85
C THR A 948 -27.39 -36.63 -8.41
N SER A 949 -26.18 -36.10 -8.21
CA SER A 949 -25.08 -36.90 -7.68
C SER A 949 -24.93 -36.75 -6.16
N TYR A 950 -24.70 -37.86 -5.48
CA TYR A 950 -24.35 -37.87 -4.05
C TYR A 950 -23.26 -38.90 -3.77
N ILE A 951 -22.55 -38.72 -2.67
CA ILE A 951 -21.56 -39.70 -2.19
C ILE A 951 -22.09 -40.32 -0.90
N LYS A 952 -22.26 -41.64 -0.92
CA LYS A 952 -22.60 -42.42 0.26
C LYS A 952 -21.33 -43.00 0.87
N PHE A 953 -21.07 -42.66 2.12
CA PHE A 953 -19.99 -43.22 2.92
C PHE A 953 -20.53 -44.31 3.83
N ASN A 954 -19.88 -45.47 3.85
CA ASN A 954 -20.13 -46.56 4.79
C ASN A 954 -18.89 -46.73 5.66
N VAL A 955 -19.05 -46.49 6.96
CA VAL A 955 -18.02 -46.67 7.99
C VAL A 955 -18.30 -47.97 8.71
N ASN A 956 -17.34 -48.89 8.72
CA ASN A 956 -17.49 -50.16 9.40
C ASN A 956 -17.04 -50.13 10.88
N GLU A 957 -17.26 -51.22 11.62
CA GLU A 957 -16.87 -51.36 13.04
C GLU A 957 -15.37 -51.15 13.33
N VAL A 958 -14.49 -51.25 12.32
CA VAL A 958 -13.04 -51.03 12.45
C VAL A 958 -12.64 -49.62 11.96
N SER A 959 -13.62 -48.76 11.67
CA SER A 959 -13.47 -47.42 11.08
C SER A 959 -12.87 -47.42 9.67
N LYS A 960 -12.99 -48.52 8.93
CA LYS A 960 -12.67 -48.52 7.51
C LYS A 960 -13.82 -47.86 6.76
N VAL A 961 -13.47 -46.83 6.00
CA VAL A 961 -14.42 -46.09 5.16
C VAL A 961 -14.44 -46.72 3.77
N SER A 962 -15.63 -47.01 3.28
CA SER A 962 -15.89 -47.30 1.86
C SER A 962 -16.88 -46.27 1.35
N PHE A 963 -16.79 -45.89 0.09
CA PHE A 963 -17.66 -44.89 -0.51
C PHE A 963 -18.21 -45.38 -1.84
N GLU A 964 -19.43 -44.95 -2.13
CA GLU A 964 -20.11 -45.17 -3.40
C GLU A 964 -20.61 -43.82 -3.91
N GLN A 965 -20.18 -43.45 -5.11
CA GLN A 965 -20.74 -42.30 -5.81
C GLN A 965 -21.93 -42.77 -6.63
N VAL A 966 -23.10 -42.19 -6.37
CA VAL A 966 -24.32 -42.47 -7.11
C VAL A 966 -24.66 -41.24 -7.95
N LYS A 967 -24.96 -41.45 -9.23
CA LYS A 967 -25.32 -40.42 -10.20
C LYS A 967 -26.78 -40.53 -10.59
#